data_AF-A0A0T5ZI38-F1
#
_entry.id   AF-A0A0T5ZI38-F1
#
_cell.length_a   1.000
_cell.length_b   1.000
_cell.length_c   1.000
_cell.angle_alpha   90.00
_cell.angle_beta   90.00
_cell.angle_gamma   90.00
#
_symmetry.space_group_name_H-M   'P 1'
#
loop_
_entity.id
_entity.type
_entity.pdbx_description
1 polymer ?
#
loop_
_entity_poly.entity_id
_entity_poly.type
_entity_poly.pdbx_seq_one_letter_code
_entity_poly.pdbx_strand_id
1 'polypeptide(L)'
;MLSVADSSLRAPLAPERKRYARIPEVHPIPNLIELQLDSFRWFIEQGLRELFEEISPIQDFTGRVMELRFGKHEFGEPKYTELECRSRDLTYAKPLYVDVELHIKETGDIQGQRVYMGDFPTMTGQGTFIINGAERVVVSQLVRSPGVYYTATEDPATGRKLFSAKVIPNRGAWLEFETTAKQNALQLWVKVDRKRKLEATKLLRAVGYEQNEAMLELFRRVDTTDPGQIAATLEKDTTSTRHEALIEVYKKLRPGDPPTGDNAEKLVESLFFNFRRYDLGRVGRYKVNKKLDAVAARMGIELPRTERTITREDIAAIVGHLIELNNDLGQPDDIDHLGNRRIRANGELIQNAFRIGLLRMERVVKERMTIQEIEKATPNALINIRPVVAAMKEFFGGSQLSQFMDQTNPLAELTSKRRLSALGPGGLSRERAGFDVRDVHHSHYGRICPIETPEGPNIGLIGSLATYGRINEYGFIETPYRKVKRSTSWDGLEIEREIADADLVARSGTVVLKKGERFTKEAVAELKKQKADAFPIRPRVTDEIVYLDASDEEERYVAQANSRLDDEGHFADERVPARHLDQFPEARPTQIEFMDVSPKQVVSVATALIPFLEHDDANRALMGSNMQRQAVRSWSPRRPSWARAWRRAPHATQARSSPPAARASSPASPPIASRSRRTPATSTSIAWRSSSAPTRAPASISARSSTSACASRGAIRSPTRARPIAASWPSAATSWSPS
;
A
#
# COMPACT_ATOMS: atom_id res chain seq x y z
N MET A 1 -9.24 -39.79 -6.96
CA MET A 1 -9.38 -40.09 -5.52
C MET A 1 -8.03 -39.91 -4.87
N LEU A 2 -7.77 -38.72 -4.33
CA LEU A 2 -6.64 -38.43 -3.44
C LEU A 2 -7.26 -37.99 -2.12
N SER A 3 -7.07 -38.81 -1.09
CA SER A 3 -7.70 -38.63 0.20
C SER A 3 -7.18 -37.37 0.88
N VAL A 4 -8.10 -36.68 1.54
CA VAL A 4 -7.91 -35.60 2.50
C VAL A 4 -6.79 -35.97 3.49
N ALA A 5 -5.58 -35.50 3.23
CA ALA A 5 -4.43 -35.65 4.11
C ALA A 5 -4.15 -34.30 4.78
N ASP A 6 -4.88 -34.08 5.87
CA ASP A 6 -4.44 -33.44 7.10
C ASP A 6 -3.82 -32.02 6.98
N SER A 7 -4.70 -31.02 6.91
CA SER A 7 -4.39 -29.58 7.07
C SER A 7 -4.05 -29.18 8.51
N SER A 8 -3.45 -30.06 9.30
CA SER A 8 -3.02 -29.75 10.66
C SER A 8 -1.60 -29.17 10.68
N LEU A 9 -1.47 -27.92 10.21
CA LEU A 9 -0.39 -27.03 10.67
C LEU A 9 -0.58 -26.80 12.18
N ARG A 10 -0.13 -27.75 13.01
CA ARG A 10 -0.11 -27.65 14.47
C ARG A 10 0.73 -26.45 14.88
N ALA A 11 0.05 -25.35 15.21
CA ALA A 11 0.62 -24.21 15.91
C ALA A 11 1.29 -24.68 17.23
N PRO A 12 2.34 -23.99 17.71
CA PRO A 12 3.02 -24.37 18.94
C PRO A 12 2.04 -24.43 20.11
N LEU A 13 2.02 -25.57 20.81
CA LEU A 13 1.22 -25.96 21.97
C LEU A 13 0.80 -24.77 22.86
N ALA A 14 -0.32 -24.13 22.52
CA ALA A 14 -1.04 -23.22 23.41
C ALA A 14 -1.96 -24.09 24.30
N PRO A 15 -2.16 -23.74 25.58
CA PRO A 15 -3.09 -24.47 26.42
C PRO A 15 -4.49 -24.44 25.80
N GLU A 16 -5.18 -25.57 25.94
CA GLU A 16 -6.52 -25.76 25.41
C GLU A 16 -7.47 -24.72 26.02
N ARG A 17 -8.20 -24.00 25.15
CA ARG A 17 -9.14 -22.96 25.54
C ARG A 17 -10.49 -23.29 24.95
N LYS A 18 -11.53 -23.32 25.78
CA LYS A 18 -12.91 -23.45 25.31
C LYS A 18 -13.25 -22.29 24.37
N ARG A 19 -13.72 -22.59 23.16
CA ARG A 19 -14.10 -21.61 22.13
C ARG A 19 -15.62 -21.62 21.97
N TYR A 20 -16.18 -20.43 21.78
CA TYR A 20 -17.62 -20.21 21.51
C TYR A 20 -17.87 -19.79 20.05
N ALA A 21 -16.89 -19.97 19.17
CA ALA A 21 -17.02 -19.60 17.75
C ALA A 21 -18.04 -20.52 17.06
N ARG A 22 -19.00 -19.91 16.35
CA ARG A 22 -20.02 -20.61 15.55
C ARG A 22 -19.69 -20.64 14.06
N ILE A 23 -18.71 -19.84 13.64
CA ILE A 23 -18.26 -19.70 12.25
C ILE A 23 -16.84 -20.27 12.17
N PRO A 24 -16.50 -21.08 11.15
CA PRO A 24 -15.16 -21.59 10.95
C PRO A 24 -14.14 -20.47 10.64
N GLU A 25 -12.89 -20.66 11.06
CA GLU A 25 -11.77 -19.81 10.65
C GLU A 25 -11.27 -20.28 9.27
N VAL A 26 -11.71 -19.60 8.20
CA VAL A 26 -11.38 -19.97 6.81
C VAL A 26 -9.98 -19.51 6.40
N HIS A 27 -9.59 -18.30 6.80
CA HIS A 27 -8.29 -17.70 6.47
C HIS A 27 -7.48 -17.38 7.73
N PRO A 28 -6.22 -17.84 7.86
CA PRO A 28 -5.37 -17.43 8.97
C PRO A 28 -4.99 -15.95 8.90
N ILE A 29 -4.80 -15.35 10.08
CA ILE A 29 -4.30 -13.97 10.21
C ILE A 29 -2.91 -13.86 9.55
N PRO A 30 -2.68 -12.85 8.69
CA PRO A 30 -1.41 -12.66 8.01
C PRO A 30 -0.29 -12.21 8.97
N ASN A 31 0.94 -12.15 8.47
CA ASN A 31 2.04 -11.59 9.26
C ASN A 31 1.80 -10.10 9.50
N LEU A 32 1.60 -9.72 10.77
CA LEU A 32 1.15 -8.37 11.13
C LEU A 32 2.22 -7.28 10.92
N ILE A 33 3.48 -7.65 10.69
CA ILE A 33 4.58 -6.71 10.40
C ILE A 33 5.09 -6.81 8.94
N GLU A 34 4.40 -7.59 8.11
CA GLU A 34 4.72 -7.82 6.69
C GLU A 34 4.93 -6.51 5.91
N LEU A 35 4.01 -5.56 6.09
CA LEU A 35 4.08 -4.22 5.51
C LEU A 35 5.45 -3.54 5.69
N GLN A 36 5.99 -3.56 6.91
CA GLN A 36 7.26 -2.89 7.22
C GLN A 36 8.44 -3.61 6.56
N LEU A 37 8.42 -4.95 6.60
CA LEU A 37 9.51 -5.78 6.10
C LEU A 37 9.58 -5.80 4.57
N ASP A 38 8.44 -5.96 3.91
CA ASP A 38 8.38 -6.09 2.46
C ASP A 38 8.64 -4.76 1.76
N SER A 39 8.13 -3.65 2.32
CA SER A 39 8.43 -2.32 1.79
C SER A 39 9.92 -1.98 1.87
N PHE A 40 10.59 -2.33 2.98
CA PHE A 40 12.03 -2.11 3.10
C PHE A 40 12.84 -3.06 2.20
N ARG A 41 12.42 -4.32 2.06
CA ARG A 41 13.05 -5.27 1.15
C ARG A 41 12.99 -4.77 -0.30
N TRP A 42 11.81 -4.34 -0.75
CA TRP A 42 11.62 -3.75 -2.07
C TRP A 42 12.55 -2.54 -2.29
N PHE A 43 12.68 -1.66 -1.30
CA PHE A 43 13.57 -0.49 -1.42
C PHE A 43 15.04 -0.89 -1.62
N ILE A 44 15.52 -1.90 -0.88
CA ILE A 44 16.90 -2.37 -0.97
C ILE A 44 17.19 -3.09 -2.29
N GLU A 45 16.25 -3.91 -2.76
CA GLU A 45 16.42 -4.75 -3.96
C GLU A 45 16.16 -3.99 -5.27
N GLN A 46 15.13 -3.14 -5.30
CA GLN A 46 14.66 -2.46 -6.51
C GLN A 46 14.73 -0.93 -6.38
N GLY A 47 14.24 -0.37 -5.27
CA GLY A 47 14.09 1.08 -5.12
C GLY A 47 15.39 1.87 -5.24
N LEU A 48 16.50 1.38 -4.68
CA LEU A 48 17.83 2.01 -4.82
C LEU A 48 18.36 1.96 -6.25
N ARG A 49 18.15 0.83 -6.94
CA ARG A 49 18.55 0.67 -8.33
C ARG A 49 17.83 1.67 -9.22
N GLU A 50 16.51 1.81 -9.05
CA GLU A 50 15.71 2.81 -9.79
C GLU A 50 16.23 4.23 -9.56
N LEU A 51 16.67 4.57 -8.33
CA LEU A 51 17.22 5.90 -8.03
C LEU A 51 18.57 6.15 -8.70
N PHE A 52 19.46 5.15 -8.74
CA PHE A 52 20.75 5.29 -9.41
C PHE A 52 20.59 5.37 -10.93
N GLU A 53 19.68 4.57 -11.51
CA GLU A 53 19.32 4.63 -12.92
C GLU A 53 18.66 5.99 -13.28
N GLU A 54 17.91 6.61 -12.36
CA GLU A 54 17.29 7.92 -12.59
C GLU A 54 18.32 9.06 -12.73
N ILE A 55 19.36 9.06 -11.88
CA ILE A 55 20.39 10.12 -11.90
C ILE A 55 21.48 9.84 -12.94
N SER A 56 21.64 8.59 -13.36
CA SER A 56 22.63 8.16 -14.35
C SER A 56 22.09 8.34 -15.78
N PRO A 57 22.89 8.82 -16.74
CA PRO A 57 24.24 9.38 -16.57
C PRO A 57 24.20 10.82 -16.02
N ILE A 58 25.24 11.17 -15.26
CA ILE A 58 25.56 12.56 -14.90
C ILE A 58 26.54 13.09 -15.92
N GLN A 59 26.14 14.13 -16.65
CA GLN A 59 26.96 14.81 -17.64
C GLN A 59 27.37 16.19 -17.12
N ASP A 60 28.54 16.66 -17.57
CA ASP A 60 29.00 18.02 -17.38
C ASP A 60 28.07 19.04 -18.06
N PHE A 61 28.25 20.34 -17.79
CA PHE A 61 27.38 21.39 -18.35
C PHE A 61 27.42 21.45 -19.89
N THR A 62 28.52 21.03 -20.52
CA THR A 62 28.65 20.98 -21.98
C THR A 62 28.24 19.63 -22.56
N GLY A 63 28.26 18.57 -21.74
CA GLY A 63 27.93 17.19 -22.09
C GLY A 63 28.99 16.46 -22.93
N ARG A 64 30.12 17.12 -23.21
CA ARG A 64 31.15 16.66 -24.15
C ARG A 64 32.43 16.18 -23.49
N VAL A 65 32.67 16.49 -22.21
CA VAL A 65 33.98 16.26 -21.58
C VAL A 65 33.95 15.01 -20.70
N MET A 66 33.04 14.95 -19.74
CA MET A 66 32.97 13.86 -18.76
C MET A 66 31.54 13.34 -18.59
N GLU A 67 31.43 12.03 -18.38
CA GLU A 67 30.17 11.38 -18.07
C GLU A 67 30.38 10.37 -16.94
N LEU A 68 29.59 10.48 -15.88
CA LEU A 68 29.64 9.56 -14.73
C LEU A 68 28.39 8.71 -14.68
N ARG A 69 28.60 7.39 -14.56
CA ARG A 69 27.55 6.37 -14.52
C ARG A 69 27.58 5.62 -13.20
N PHE A 70 26.42 5.44 -12.60
CA PHE A 70 26.25 4.56 -11.45
C PHE A 70 25.88 3.16 -11.93
N GLY A 71 26.61 2.16 -11.44
CA GLY A 71 26.39 0.74 -11.69
C GLY A 71 25.67 0.07 -10.52
N LYS A 72 26.14 -1.14 -10.16
CA LYS A 72 25.52 -1.98 -9.13
C LYS A 72 25.82 -1.44 -7.73
N HIS A 73 24.86 -1.63 -6.81
CA HIS A 73 25.04 -1.35 -5.38
C HIS A 73 25.13 -2.62 -4.56
N GLU A 74 25.93 -2.59 -3.50
CA GLU A 74 26.09 -3.70 -2.56
C GLU A 74 26.15 -3.18 -1.12
N PHE A 75 25.46 -3.86 -0.21
CA PHE A 75 25.54 -3.61 1.22
C PHE A 75 26.55 -4.55 1.88
N GLY A 76 27.52 -4.00 2.61
CA GLY A 76 28.40 -4.80 3.44
C GLY A 76 27.72 -5.28 4.74
N GLU A 77 28.51 -5.90 5.60
CA GLU A 77 28.04 -6.36 6.92
C GLU A 77 27.87 -5.20 7.91
N PRO A 78 26.90 -5.30 8.83
CA PRO A 78 26.72 -4.27 9.84
C PRO A 78 27.93 -4.24 10.79
N LYS A 79 28.43 -3.04 11.08
CA LYS A 79 29.63 -2.83 11.93
C LYS A 79 29.43 -3.33 13.37
N TYR A 80 28.20 -3.29 13.85
CA TYR A 80 27.82 -3.64 15.23
C TYR A 80 26.53 -4.43 15.22
N THR A 81 26.34 -5.25 16.25
CA THR A 81 25.08 -5.97 16.48
C THR A 81 23.99 -5.03 16.99
N GLU A 82 22.72 -5.41 16.80
CA GLU A 82 21.58 -4.62 17.31
C GLU A 82 21.65 -4.36 18.83
N LEU A 83 22.26 -5.26 19.61
CA LEU A 83 22.36 -5.10 21.06
C LEU A 83 23.42 -4.08 21.43
N GLU A 84 24.58 -4.13 20.77
CA GLU A 84 25.66 -3.15 20.95
C GLU A 84 25.22 -1.74 20.57
N CYS A 85 24.44 -1.61 19.49
CA CYS A 85 23.89 -0.32 19.08
C CYS A 85 23.02 0.31 20.17
N ARG A 86 22.15 -0.49 20.82
CA ARG A 86 21.29 -0.02 21.92
C ARG A 86 22.09 0.34 23.17
N SER A 87 23.16 -0.39 23.49
CA SER A 87 23.93 -0.17 24.72
C SER A 87 24.97 0.96 24.61
N ARG A 88 25.43 1.27 23.39
CA ARG A 88 26.49 2.25 23.12
C ARG A 88 25.99 3.52 22.43
N ASP A 89 24.67 3.69 22.34
CA ASP A 89 24.02 4.81 21.64
C ASP A 89 24.46 4.95 20.18
N LEU A 90 24.68 3.83 19.50
CA LEU A 90 25.09 3.79 18.08
C LEU A 90 23.87 3.54 17.17
N THR A 91 24.04 3.85 15.89
CA THR A 91 23.06 3.56 14.85
C THR A 91 23.34 2.18 14.23
N TYR A 92 22.30 1.36 14.07
CA TYR A 92 22.42 0.07 13.39
C TYR A 92 22.37 0.28 11.88
N ALA A 93 23.53 0.17 11.23
CA ALA A 93 23.72 0.50 9.83
C ALA A 93 24.64 -0.49 9.11
N LYS A 94 24.45 -0.58 7.79
CA LYS A 94 25.33 -1.31 6.88
C LYS A 94 26.06 -0.33 5.95
N PRO A 95 27.35 -0.53 5.66
CA PRO A 95 28.07 0.28 4.69
C PRO A 95 27.52 0.01 3.28
N LEU A 96 27.16 1.07 2.55
CA LEU A 96 26.71 1.00 1.16
C LEU A 96 27.88 1.29 0.22
N TYR A 97 28.09 0.41 -0.76
CA TYR A 97 29.06 0.59 -1.83
C TYR A 97 28.33 0.61 -3.18
N VAL A 98 28.81 1.42 -4.11
CA VAL A 98 28.28 1.52 -5.46
C VAL A 98 29.43 1.52 -6.45
N ASP A 99 29.33 0.71 -7.49
CA ASP A 99 30.27 0.72 -8.61
C ASP A 99 30.00 1.96 -9.47
N VAL A 100 31.02 2.75 -9.74
CA VAL A 100 30.91 3.99 -10.51
C VAL A 100 31.90 3.97 -11.65
N GLU A 101 31.44 4.32 -12.85
CA GLU A 101 32.25 4.43 -14.05
C GLU A 101 32.31 5.89 -14.49
N LEU A 102 33.52 6.43 -14.61
CA LEU A 102 33.78 7.74 -15.19
C LEU A 102 34.30 7.56 -16.61
N HIS A 103 33.57 8.11 -17.57
CA HIS A 103 33.93 8.14 -18.98
C HIS A 103 34.45 9.53 -19.33
N ILE A 104 35.71 9.61 -19.72
CA ILE A 104 36.31 10.84 -20.25
C ILE A 104 36.15 10.78 -21.76
N LYS A 105 35.24 11.57 -22.31
CA LYS A 105 34.87 11.50 -23.74
C LYS A 105 35.97 12.01 -24.66
N GLU A 106 36.82 12.92 -24.18
CA GLU A 106 37.94 13.46 -24.97
C GLU A 106 39.05 12.43 -25.19
N THR A 107 39.39 11.63 -24.17
CA THR A 107 40.45 10.61 -24.26
C THR A 107 39.92 9.23 -24.62
N GLY A 108 38.62 8.98 -24.37
CA GLY A 108 38.00 7.66 -24.48
C GLY A 108 38.25 6.76 -23.26
N ASP A 109 38.89 7.28 -22.21
CA ASP A 109 39.23 6.50 -21.02
C ASP A 109 37.98 6.22 -20.16
N ILE A 110 37.89 4.98 -19.68
CA ILE A 110 36.85 4.53 -18.76
C ILE A 110 37.52 4.11 -17.45
N GLN A 111 37.23 4.84 -16.38
CA GLN A 111 37.72 4.55 -15.03
C GLN A 111 36.59 4.01 -14.16
N GLY A 112 36.63 2.71 -13.86
CA GLY A 112 35.71 2.06 -12.93
C GLY A 112 36.27 2.02 -11.50
N GLN A 113 35.48 2.44 -10.52
CA GLN A 113 35.86 2.37 -9.10
C GLN A 113 34.65 2.05 -8.22
N ARG A 114 34.88 1.23 -7.18
CA ARG A 114 33.90 0.99 -6.13
C ARG A 114 33.94 2.12 -5.09
N VAL A 115 32.87 2.90 -5.00
CA VAL A 115 32.77 4.09 -4.13
C VAL A 115 31.92 3.79 -2.91
N TYR A 116 32.40 4.20 -1.73
CA TYR A 116 31.65 4.11 -0.48
C TYR A 116 30.65 5.27 -0.37
N MET A 117 29.36 4.94 -0.28
CA MET A 117 28.25 5.90 -0.26
C MET A 117 27.80 6.31 1.15
N GLY A 118 28.37 5.69 2.20
CA GLY A 118 28.04 5.97 3.59
C GLY A 118 27.42 4.77 4.32
N ASP A 119 27.26 4.94 5.64
CA ASP A 119 26.58 3.97 6.49
C ASP A 119 25.06 4.18 6.38
N PHE A 120 24.36 3.17 5.91
CA PHE A 120 22.92 3.20 5.70
C PHE A 120 22.17 2.52 6.85
N PRO A 121 21.26 3.23 7.57
CA PRO A 121 20.46 2.61 8.62
C PRO A 121 19.63 1.44 8.09
N THR A 122 19.82 0.25 8.67
CA THR A 122 19.14 -0.96 8.19
C THR A 122 18.03 -1.38 9.15
N MET A 123 16.96 -1.96 8.60
CA MET A 123 15.86 -2.48 9.37
C MET A 123 16.26 -3.76 10.14
N THR A 124 15.81 -3.86 11.39
CA THR A 124 15.93 -5.08 12.21
C THR A 124 14.97 -6.16 11.73
N GLY A 125 15.17 -7.41 12.15
CA GLY A 125 14.22 -8.50 11.84
C GLY A 125 12.82 -8.31 12.44
N GLN A 126 12.57 -7.22 13.18
CA GLN A 126 11.31 -6.90 13.84
C GLN A 126 10.58 -5.71 13.20
N GLY A 127 11.09 -5.16 12.09
CA GLY A 127 10.46 -4.03 11.41
C GLY A 127 10.72 -2.68 12.10
N THR A 128 11.88 -2.51 12.73
CA THR A 128 12.28 -1.28 13.45
C THR A 128 13.66 -0.81 13.01
N PHE A 129 14.01 0.44 13.31
CA PHE A 129 15.33 1.02 13.09
C PHE A 129 15.94 1.42 14.43
N ILE A 130 17.26 1.27 14.60
CA ILE A 130 17.98 1.73 15.79
C ILE A 130 18.83 2.92 15.38
N ILE A 131 18.47 4.12 15.86
CA ILE A 131 19.12 5.38 15.52
C ILE A 131 19.63 6.02 16.81
N ASN A 132 20.95 6.13 16.94
CA ASN A 132 21.64 6.63 18.15
C ASN A 132 21.13 5.93 19.43
N GLY A 133 21.13 4.60 19.44
CA GLY A 133 20.63 3.78 20.56
C GLY A 133 19.11 3.65 20.68
N ALA A 134 18.35 4.60 20.14
CA ALA A 134 16.89 4.62 20.26
C ALA A 134 16.21 3.80 19.15
N GLU A 135 15.22 2.97 19.55
CA GLU A 135 14.36 2.28 18.58
C GLU A 135 13.30 3.23 18.01
N ARG A 136 13.23 3.24 16.69
CA ARG A 136 12.30 4.04 15.90
C ARG A 136 11.50 3.17 14.93
N VAL A 137 10.30 3.63 14.63
CA VAL A 137 9.41 3.05 13.62
C VAL A 137 9.09 4.14 12.60
N VAL A 138 9.28 3.81 11.32
CA VAL A 138 8.84 4.68 10.22
C VAL A 138 7.36 4.37 9.97
N VAL A 139 6.51 5.30 10.39
CA VAL A 139 5.05 5.18 10.27
C VAL A 139 4.64 5.38 8.82
N SER A 140 3.75 4.52 8.33
CA SER A 140 3.25 4.59 6.96
C SER A 140 2.32 5.81 6.79
N GLN A 141 2.44 6.49 5.65
CA GLN A 141 1.72 7.74 5.40
C GLN A 141 0.57 7.51 4.43
N LEU A 142 -0.64 7.97 4.76
CA LEU A 142 -1.77 7.98 3.84
C LEU A 142 -1.78 9.31 3.06
N VAL A 143 -1.66 9.23 1.74
CA VAL A 143 -1.62 10.40 0.85
C VAL A 143 -2.57 10.21 -0.32
N ARG A 144 -2.94 11.30 -0.99
CA ARG A 144 -3.67 11.21 -2.26
C ARG A 144 -2.80 10.50 -3.30
N SER A 145 -3.38 9.55 -4.02
CA SER A 145 -2.70 8.87 -5.12
C SER A 145 -2.44 9.85 -6.28
N PRO A 146 -1.39 9.67 -7.08
CA PRO A 146 -1.17 10.51 -8.25
C PRO A 146 -2.21 10.15 -9.30
N GLY A 147 -2.66 11.12 -10.08
CA GLY A 147 -3.73 10.91 -11.06
C GLY A 147 -4.52 12.19 -11.30
N VAL A 148 -5.65 12.03 -11.98
CA VAL A 148 -6.57 13.12 -12.32
C VAL A 148 -7.83 12.97 -11.47
N TYR A 149 -8.25 14.08 -10.86
CA TYR A 149 -9.43 14.14 -10.01
C TYR A 149 -10.40 15.19 -10.51
N TYR A 150 -11.65 14.83 -10.65
CA TYR A 150 -12.71 15.72 -11.09
C TYR A 150 -13.61 16.10 -9.92
N THR A 151 -13.76 17.39 -9.66
CA THR A 151 -14.62 17.91 -8.60
C THR A 151 -15.69 18.82 -9.17
N ALA A 152 -16.92 18.63 -8.74
CA ALA A 152 -18.04 19.51 -9.06
C ALA A 152 -18.20 20.60 -8.00
N THR A 153 -18.45 21.83 -8.43
CA THR A 153 -18.84 22.93 -7.54
C THR A 153 -20.06 23.61 -8.14
N GLU A 154 -21.11 23.79 -7.34
CA GLU A 154 -22.30 24.49 -7.77
C GLU A 154 -22.04 25.99 -7.79
N ASP A 155 -22.30 26.63 -8.93
CA ASP A 155 -22.17 28.07 -9.07
C ASP A 155 -23.36 28.78 -8.43
N PRO A 156 -23.16 29.63 -7.39
CA PRO A 156 -24.27 30.30 -6.70
C PRO A 156 -25.11 31.20 -7.61
N ALA A 157 -24.54 31.72 -8.70
CA ALA A 157 -25.24 32.65 -9.59
C ALA A 157 -26.14 31.93 -10.60
N THR A 158 -25.73 30.77 -11.09
CA THR A 158 -26.43 30.04 -12.17
C THR A 158 -27.09 28.75 -11.71
N GLY A 159 -26.75 28.24 -10.52
CA GLY A 159 -27.17 26.92 -10.01
C GLY A 159 -26.60 25.74 -10.81
N ARG A 160 -25.74 26.00 -11.80
CA ARG A 160 -25.12 24.95 -12.62
C ARG A 160 -23.94 24.32 -11.88
N LYS A 161 -23.77 23.01 -12.05
CA LYS A 161 -22.58 22.30 -11.58
C LYS A 161 -21.43 22.58 -12.53
N LEU A 162 -20.40 23.25 -12.04
CA LEU A 162 -19.16 23.50 -12.77
C LEU A 162 -18.12 22.48 -12.35
N PHE A 163 -17.58 21.74 -13.30
CA PHE A 163 -16.52 20.78 -13.02
C PHE A 163 -15.15 21.44 -13.12
N SER A 164 -14.22 20.89 -12.34
CA SER A 164 -12.80 21.21 -12.35
C SER A 164 -12.00 19.92 -12.30
N ALA A 165 -10.84 19.89 -12.98
CA ALA A 165 -9.96 18.74 -13.00
C ALA A 165 -8.61 19.10 -12.37
N LYS A 166 -8.11 18.26 -11.45
CA LYS A 166 -6.80 18.44 -10.81
C LYS A 166 -5.91 17.25 -11.16
N VAL A 167 -4.82 17.53 -11.87
CA VAL A 167 -3.77 16.55 -12.18
C VAL A 167 -2.69 16.65 -11.11
N ILE A 168 -2.58 15.61 -10.30
CA ILE A 168 -1.61 15.50 -9.22
C ILE A 168 -0.54 14.50 -9.64
N PRO A 169 0.68 14.94 -10.00
CA PRO A 169 1.76 14.02 -10.31
C PRO A 169 2.35 13.41 -9.02
N ASN A 170 3.11 12.33 -9.16
CA ASN A 170 3.93 11.83 -8.05
C ASN A 170 5.04 12.84 -7.73
N ARG A 171 5.55 13.50 -8.78
CA ARG A 171 6.51 14.60 -8.73
C ARG A 171 6.33 15.52 -9.93
N GLY A 172 6.37 16.82 -9.71
CA GLY A 172 6.33 17.81 -10.78
C GLY A 172 5.30 18.90 -10.52
N ALA A 173 5.02 19.70 -11.54
CA ALA A 173 4.05 20.78 -11.48
C ALA A 173 2.61 20.24 -11.51
N TRP A 174 1.71 20.89 -10.76
CA TRP A 174 0.29 20.54 -10.79
C TRP A 174 -0.39 21.21 -11.98
N LEU A 175 -1.38 20.55 -12.57
CA LEU A 175 -2.28 21.14 -13.55
C LEU A 175 -3.69 21.18 -12.97
N GLU A 176 -4.32 22.35 -12.97
CA GLU A 176 -5.68 22.53 -12.47
C GLU A 176 -6.51 23.17 -13.58
N PHE A 177 -7.46 22.41 -14.13
CA PHE A 177 -8.44 22.88 -15.10
C PHE A 177 -9.70 23.33 -14.37
N GLU A 178 -10.25 24.47 -14.76
CA GLU A 178 -11.45 25.05 -14.16
C GLU A 178 -12.43 25.48 -15.25
N THR A 179 -13.70 25.15 -15.06
CA THR A 179 -14.78 25.64 -15.92
C THR A 179 -15.38 26.90 -15.30
N THR A 180 -15.63 27.93 -16.10
CA THR A 180 -16.35 29.14 -15.67
C THR A 180 -17.54 29.36 -16.59
N ALA A 181 -18.71 29.65 -16.03
CA ALA A 181 -19.88 30.07 -16.79
C ALA A 181 -19.87 31.59 -17.00
N LYS A 182 -19.98 32.06 -18.25
CA LYS A 182 -20.17 33.48 -18.55
C LYS A 182 -21.08 33.64 -19.77
N GLN A 183 -22.11 34.48 -19.64
CA GLN A 183 -23.03 34.82 -20.75
C GLN A 183 -23.53 33.58 -21.53
N ASN A 184 -23.97 32.56 -20.77
CA ASN A 184 -24.52 31.29 -21.27
C ASN A 184 -23.54 30.33 -21.97
N ALA A 185 -22.25 30.66 -22.05
CA ALA A 185 -21.19 29.77 -22.54
C ALA A 185 -20.29 29.28 -21.40
N LEU A 186 -19.81 28.04 -21.52
CA LEU A 186 -18.81 27.47 -20.61
C LEU A 186 -17.41 27.71 -21.18
N GLN A 187 -16.54 28.34 -20.39
CA GLN A 187 -15.16 28.63 -20.77
C GLN A 187 -14.20 27.80 -19.91
N LEU A 188 -13.17 27.24 -20.56
CA LEU A 188 -12.18 26.38 -19.92
C LEU A 188 -10.88 27.14 -19.62
N TRP A 189 -10.42 26.99 -18.39
CA TRP A 189 -9.20 27.61 -17.89
C TRP A 189 -8.24 26.57 -17.35
N VAL A 190 -6.97 26.91 -17.31
CA VAL A 190 -5.91 26.11 -16.70
C VAL A 190 -5.02 26.97 -15.81
N LYS A 191 -4.61 26.40 -14.68
CA LYS A 191 -3.53 26.91 -13.82
C LYS A 191 -2.43 25.88 -13.80
N VAL A 192 -1.21 26.35 -14.03
CA VAL A 192 0.00 25.53 -13.90
C VAL A 192 0.69 25.91 -12.59
N ASP A 193 0.94 24.94 -11.72
CA ASP A 193 1.62 25.11 -10.42
C ASP A 193 1.04 26.26 -9.56
N ARG A 194 -0.30 26.36 -9.51
CA ARG A 194 -1.05 27.39 -8.78
C ARG A 194 -0.71 28.84 -9.18
N LYS A 195 -0.18 29.04 -10.39
CA LYS A 195 0.05 30.37 -10.99
C LYS A 195 -1.27 30.94 -11.55
N ARG A 196 -1.17 32.08 -12.25
CA ARG A 196 -2.32 32.80 -12.81
C ARG A 196 -3.06 31.92 -13.83
N LYS A 197 -4.39 32.11 -13.92
CA LYS A 197 -5.24 31.42 -14.90
C LYS A 197 -4.83 31.76 -16.33
N LEU A 198 -4.86 30.74 -17.18
CA LEU A 198 -4.65 30.77 -18.62
C LEU A 198 -5.87 30.12 -19.29
N GLU A 199 -6.21 30.52 -20.50
CA GLU A 199 -7.20 29.82 -21.32
C GLU A 199 -6.67 28.41 -21.66
N ALA A 200 -7.52 27.38 -21.55
CA ALA A 200 -7.08 26.00 -21.78
C ALA A 200 -6.56 25.76 -23.21
N THR A 201 -7.10 26.47 -24.20
CA THR A 201 -6.68 26.42 -25.60
C THR A 201 -5.24 26.91 -25.80
N LYS A 202 -4.78 27.90 -25.01
CA LYS A 202 -3.37 28.35 -25.05
C LYS A 202 -2.42 27.24 -24.64
N LEU A 203 -2.78 26.45 -23.63
CA LEU A 203 -1.96 25.31 -23.22
C LEU A 203 -1.99 24.20 -24.28
N LEU A 204 -3.16 23.88 -24.84
CA LEU A 204 -3.28 22.89 -25.92
C LEU A 204 -2.44 23.28 -27.14
N ARG A 205 -2.47 24.56 -27.53
CA ARG A 205 -1.64 25.11 -28.61
C ARG A 205 -0.15 25.04 -28.29
N ALA A 206 0.24 25.41 -27.07
CA ALA A 206 1.63 25.35 -26.61
C ALA A 206 2.20 23.92 -26.59
N VAL A 207 1.35 22.93 -26.32
CA VAL A 207 1.70 21.51 -26.24
C VAL A 207 1.76 20.83 -27.62
N GLY A 208 1.13 21.40 -28.65
CA GLY A 208 1.28 20.96 -30.05
C GLY A 208 0.00 20.90 -30.90
N TYR A 209 -1.15 21.27 -30.37
CA TYR A 209 -2.40 21.35 -31.16
C TYR A 209 -2.53 22.74 -31.79
N GLU A 210 -1.84 22.95 -32.92
CA GLU A 210 -1.61 24.30 -33.45
C GLU A 210 -2.79 24.92 -34.20
N GLN A 211 -3.57 24.11 -34.93
CA GLN A 211 -4.67 24.60 -35.79
C GLN A 211 -6.00 24.61 -35.02
N ASN A 212 -6.79 25.67 -35.21
CA ASN A 212 -8.09 25.82 -34.54
C ASN A 212 -9.08 24.76 -35.03
N GLU A 213 -9.08 24.47 -36.33
CA GLU A 213 -9.93 23.46 -36.96
C GLU A 213 -9.61 22.06 -36.42
N ALA A 214 -8.31 21.75 -36.27
CA ALA A 214 -7.87 20.48 -35.71
C ALA A 214 -8.27 20.32 -34.23
N MET A 215 -8.22 21.40 -33.44
CA MET A 215 -8.70 21.39 -32.06
C MET A 215 -10.21 21.16 -32.01
N LEU A 216 -11.00 21.86 -32.84
CA LEU A 216 -12.44 21.67 -32.89
C LEU A 216 -12.83 20.25 -33.31
N GLU A 217 -12.17 19.69 -34.32
CA GLU A 217 -12.44 18.31 -34.78
C GLU A 217 -12.06 17.27 -33.72
N LEU A 218 -10.96 17.49 -32.97
CA LEU A 218 -10.53 16.61 -31.88
C LEU A 218 -11.59 16.49 -30.77
N PHE A 219 -12.23 17.61 -30.41
CA PHE A 219 -13.25 17.63 -29.35
C PHE A 219 -14.68 17.46 -29.86
N ARG A 220 -14.92 17.45 -31.17
CA ARG A 220 -16.26 17.42 -31.79
C ARG A 220 -17.19 16.33 -31.28
N ARG A 221 -16.65 15.14 -30.97
CA ARG A 221 -17.43 14.00 -30.46
C ARG A 221 -17.87 14.14 -29.01
N VAL A 222 -17.20 15.01 -28.27
CA VAL A 222 -17.34 15.17 -26.82
C VAL A 222 -18.02 16.50 -26.47
N ASP A 223 -17.66 17.56 -27.18
CA ASP A 223 -18.23 18.90 -27.04
C ASP A 223 -19.54 19.00 -27.84
N THR A 224 -20.61 18.44 -27.28
CA THR A 224 -21.96 18.43 -27.88
C THR A 224 -22.79 19.68 -27.55
N THR A 225 -22.23 20.64 -26.80
CA THR A 225 -22.92 21.86 -26.38
C THR A 225 -22.98 22.93 -27.47
N ASP A 226 -24.02 23.75 -27.46
CA ASP A 226 -24.16 24.94 -28.32
C ASP A 226 -24.34 26.22 -27.46
N PRO A 227 -23.38 27.17 -27.46
CA PRO A 227 -22.08 27.08 -28.14
C PRO A 227 -21.14 26.06 -27.46
N GLY A 228 -20.27 25.43 -28.26
CA GLY A 228 -19.29 24.46 -27.77
C GLY A 228 -18.29 25.10 -26.80
N GLN A 229 -17.91 24.38 -25.75
CA GLN A 229 -17.01 24.88 -24.69
C GLN A 229 -15.63 25.24 -25.24
N ILE A 230 -15.12 24.46 -26.19
CA ILE A 230 -13.83 24.74 -26.85
C ILE A 230 -13.96 25.95 -27.78
N ALA A 231 -15.05 26.06 -28.55
CA ALA A 231 -15.30 27.20 -29.44
C ALA A 231 -15.40 28.52 -28.64
N ALA A 232 -16.14 28.52 -27.53
CA ALA A 232 -16.26 29.68 -26.64
C ALA A 232 -14.93 30.05 -25.96
N THR A 233 -14.05 29.06 -25.73
CA THR A 233 -12.70 29.31 -25.18
C THR A 233 -11.76 29.86 -26.26
N LEU A 234 -11.86 29.37 -27.50
CA LEU A 234 -11.08 29.85 -28.65
C LEU A 234 -11.41 31.30 -29.03
N GLU A 235 -12.67 31.73 -28.92
CA GLU A 235 -13.06 33.13 -29.17
C GLU A 235 -12.33 34.12 -28.25
N LYS A 236 -12.00 33.67 -27.03
CA LYS A 236 -11.25 34.45 -26.06
C LYS A 236 -9.74 34.32 -26.20
N ASP A 237 -9.28 33.29 -26.90
CA ASP A 237 -7.86 33.04 -27.09
C ASP A 237 -7.27 34.10 -28.01
N THR A 238 -6.39 34.93 -27.46
CA THR A 238 -5.70 35.99 -28.20
C THR A 238 -4.57 35.45 -29.09
N THR A 239 -4.21 34.17 -28.97
CA THR A 239 -3.05 33.58 -29.67
C THR A 239 -3.47 32.78 -30.89
N SER A 240 -2.72 32.94 -31.99
CA SER A 240 -2.99 32.22 -33.24
C SER A 240 -1.90 31.19 -33.56
N THR A 241 -0.67 31.41 -33.07
CA THR A 241 0.47 30.52 -33.34
C THR A 241 0.96 29.83 -32.06
N ARG A 242 1.61 28.66 -32.22
CA ARG A 242 2.25 27.94 -31.09
C ARG A 242 3.29 28.80 -30.38
N HIS A 243 4.07 29.57 -31.14
CA HIS A 243 5.12 30.43 -30.60
C HIS A 243 4.56 31.51 -29.67
N GLU A 244 3.47 32.18 -30.07
CA GLU A 244 2.77 33.16 -29.23
C GLU A 244 2.19 32.52 -27.96
N ALA A 245 1.58 31.33 -28.08
CA ALA A 245 1.04 30.59 -26.95
C ALA A 245 2.12 30.21 -25.94
N LEU A 246 3.29 29.72 -26.41
CA LEU A 246 4.44 29.41 -25.56
C LEU A 246 4.92 30.65 -24.79
N ILE A 247 5.03 31.80 -25.46
CA ILE A 247 5.44 33.07 -24.85
C ILE A 247 4.44 33.50 -23.77
N GLU A 248 3.13 33.42 -24.04
CA GLU A 248 2.10 33.77 -23.06
C GLU A 248 2.12 32.84 -21.84
N VAL A 249 2.27 31.53 -22.05
CA VAL A 249 2.45 30.56 -20.96
C VAL A 249 3.70 30.90 -20.13
N TYR A 250 4.82 31.23 -20.79
CA TYR A 250 6.06 31.60 -20.13
C TYR A 250 5.92 32.88 -19.28
N LYS A 251 5.31 33.94 -19.83
CA LYS A 251 5.06 35.21 -19.10
C LYS A 251 4.26 35.00 -17.82
N LYS A 252 3.27 34.09 -17.84
CA LYS A 252 2.44 33.79 -16.66
C LYS A 252 3.17 32.94 -15.63
N LEU A 253 4.02 32.01 -16.07
CA LEU A 253 4.83 31.17 -15.19
C LEU A 253 5.97 31.97 -14.54
N ARG A 254 6.62 32.86 -15.30
CA ARG A 254 7.77 33.68 -14.89
C ARG A 254 7.56 35.16 -15.23
N PRO A 255 6.79 35.89 -14.41
CA PRO A 255 6.57 37.33 -14.60
C PRO A 255 7.83 38.10 -14.19
N GLY A 256 8.80 38.24 -15.10
CA GLY A 256 10.05 38.96 -14.84
C GLY A 256 11.20 38.56 -15.75
N ASP A 257 11.18 37.34 -16.27
CA ASP A 257 12.19 36.88 -17.23
C ASP A 257 11.80 37.32 -18.65
N PRO A 258 12.76 37.74 -19.51
CA PRO A 258 12.47 38.09 -20.89
C PRO A 258 11.94 36.86 -21.64
N PRO A 259 10.73 36.91 -22.24
CA PRO A 259 10.15 35.77 -22.93
C PRO A 259 10.75 35.63 -24.34
N THR A 260 11.70 34.72 -24.51
CA THR A 260 12.11 34.26 -25.85
C THR A 260 11.44 32.93 -26.17
N GLY A 261 11.13 32.69 -27.45
CA GLY A 261 10.46 31.45 -27.87
C GLY A 261 11.20 30.19 -27.46
N ASP A 262 12.51 30.13 -27.69
CA ASP A 262 13.35 28.98 -27.34
C ASP A 262 13.36 28.71 -25.84
N ASN A 263 13.37 29.76 -25.01
CA ASN A 263 13.33 29.59 -23.55
C ASN A 263 11.95 29.13 -23.09
N ALA A 264 10.88 29.61 -23.74
CA ALA A 264 9.52 29.21 -23.46
C ALA A 264 9.28 27.73 -23.81
N GLU A 265 9.74 27.29 -24.98
CA GLU A 265 9.67 25.90 -25.42
C GLU A 265 10.43 24.97 -24.48
N LYS A 266 11.71 25.28 -24.20
CA LYS A 266 12.53 24.52 -23.26
C LYS A 266 11.91 24.46 -21.86
N LEU A 267 11.26 25.53 -21.40
CA LEU A 267 10.58 25.53 -20.11
C LEU A 267 9.43 24.53 -20.10
N VAL A 268 8.53 24.60 -21.09
CA VAL A 268 7.36 23.72 -21.21
C VAL A 268 7.80 22.26 -21.35
N GLU A 269 8.77 21.97 -22.22
CA GLU A 269 9.36 20.64 -22.35
C GLU A 269 9.95 20.13 -21.04
N SER A 270 10.71 20.98 -20.34
CA SER A 270 11.32 20.60 -19.05
C SER A 270 10.29 20.39 -17.94
N LEU A 271 9.12 21.02 -18.04
CA LEU A 271 8.13 21.06 -16.98
C LEU A 271 7.13 19.91 -17.07
N PHE A 272 6.80 19.44 -18.27
CA PHE A 272 5.83 18.36 -18.50
C PHE A 272 6.45 17.07 -19.06
N PHE A 273 7.36 17.18 -20.03
CA PHE A 273 7.82 16.04 -20.83
C PHE A 273 9.18 15.48 -20.38
N ASN A 274 9.83 16.10 -19.40
CA ASN A 274 11.10 15.63 -18.87
C ASN A 274 10.94 14.75 -17.63
N PHE A 275 11.26 13.46 -17.75
CA PHE A 275 11.16 12.46 -16.68
C PHE A 275 11.91 12.85 -15.38
N ARG A 276 13.04 13.56 -15.48
CA ARG A 276 13.80 13.99 -14.29
C ARG A 276 13.02 14.99 -13.43
N ARG A 277 12.17 15.81 -14.05
CA ARG A 277 11.40 16.87 -13.39
C ARG A 277 9.95 16.51 -13.15
N TYR A 278 9.34 15.76 -14.07
CA TYR A 278 7.94 15.36 -14.01
C TYR A 278 7.80 13.83 -14.05
N ASP A 279 7.05 13.28 -13.10
CA ASP A 279 6.80 11.84 -12.99
C ASP A 279 5.41 11.61 -12.38
N LEU A 280 4.54 10.91 -13.11
CA LEU A 280 3.26 10.41 -12.62
C LEU A 280 3.45 9.20 -11.70
N GLY A 281 4.58 8.51 -11.82
CA GLY A 281 4.83 7.20 -11.21
C GLY A 281 4.03 6.09 -11.90
N ARG A 282 4.35 4.83 -11.57
CA ARG A 282 3.63 3.66 -12.09
C ARG A 282 2.13 3.72 -11.75
N VAL A 283 1.83 4.13 -10.51
CA VAL A 283 0.46 4.28 -10.00
C VAL A 283 -0.30 5.37 -10.74
N GLY A 284 0.31 6.54 -10.93
CA GLY A 284 -0.34 7.66 -11.60
C GLY A 284 -0.69 7.33 -13.05
N ARG A 285 0.23 6.68 -13.77
CA ARG A 285 -0.04 6.21 -15.14
C ARG A 285 -1.18 5.20 -15.19
N TYR A 286 -1.18 4.21 -14.30
CA TYR A 286 -2.29 3.24 -14.19
C TYR A 286 -3.63 3.93 -13.95
N LYS A 287 -3.67 4.90 -13.02
CA LYS A 287 -4.91 5.64 -12.70
C LYS A 287 -5.40 6.54 -13.82
N VAL A 288 -4.50 7.25 -14.48
CA VAL A 288 -4.83 8.11 -15.63
C VAL A 288 -5.48 7.26 -16.72
N ASN A 289 -4.88 6.12 -17.05
CA ASN A 289 -5.41 5.23 -18.09
C ASN A 289 -6.76 4.62 -17.66
N LYS A 290 -6.87 4.07 -16.42
CA LYS A 290 -8.15 3.53 -15.91
C LYS A 290 -9.29 4.55 -15.98
N LYS A 291 -9.01 5.84 -15.77
CA LYS A 291 -10.00 6.92 -15.79
C LYS A 291 -10.31 7.43 -17.21
N LEU A 292 -9.29 7.58 -18.07
CA LEU A 292 -9.41 8.30 -19.34
C LEU A 292 -9.53 7.39 -20.57
N ASP A 293 -9.24 6.09 -20.48
CA ASP A 293 -9.22 5.18 -21.63
C ASP A 293 -10.55 5.19 -22.40
N ALA A 294 -11.69 5.25 -21.71
CA ALA A 294 -13.01 5.28 -22.34
C ALA A 294 -13.25 6.57 -23.16
N VAL A 295 -12.76 7.71 -22.65
CA VAL A 295 -12.90 9.02 -23.30
C VAL A 295 -11.91 9.14 -24.45
N ALA A 296 -10.66 8.73 -24.21
CA ALA A 296 -9.61 8.71 -25.22
C ALA A 296 -10.04 7.86 -26.43
N ALA A 297 -10.64 6.68 -26.20
CA ALA A 297 -11.18 5.84 -27.26
C ALA A 297 -12.29 6.55 -28.08
N ARG A 298 -13.19 7.30 -27.44
CA ARG A 298 -14.22 8.10 -28.14
C ARG A 298 -13.61 9.20 -29.01
N MET A 299 -12.58 9.88 -28.47
CA MET A 299 -11.82 10.92 -29.18
C MET A 299 -10.88 10.37 -30.26
N GLY A 300 -10.68 9.05 -30.33
CA GLY A 300 -9.73 8.43 -31.27
C GLY A 300 -8.26 8.61 -30.87
N ILE A 301 -7.99 8.78 -29.58
CA ILE A 301 -6.66 8.95 -29.00
C ILE A 301 -6.24 7.64 -28.32
N GLU A 302 -5.00 7.20 -28.54
CA GLU A 302 -4.41 6.09 -27.82
C GLU A 302 -3.45 6.61 -26.74
N LEU A 303 -3.70 6.25 -25.48
CA LEU A 303 -2.87 6.67 -24.35
C LEU A 303 -1.70 5.70 -24.14
N PRO A 304 -0.48 6.21 -23.89
CA PRO A 304 0.65 5.35 -23.60
C PRO A 304 0.45 4.62 -22.27
N ARG A 305 0.91 3.37 -22.19
CA ARG A 305 0.75 2.52 -20.97
C ARG A 305 1.97 2.53 -20.05
N THR A 306 3.15 2.78 -20.60
CA THR A 306 4.43 2.62 -19.89
C THR A 306 5.14 3.94 -19.59
N GLU A 307 4.87 4.99 -20.37
CA GLU A 307 5.50 6.30 -20.19
C GLU A 307 5.05 6.94 -18.89
N ARG A 308 5.97 7.35 -18.02
CA ARG A 308 5.61 7.92 -16.71
C ARG A 308 5.49 9.44 -16.71
N THR A 309 5.90 10.11 -17.78
CA THR A 309 5.68 11.54 -18.01
C THR A 309 4.25 11.78 -18.51
N ILE A 310 3.70 12.96 -18.29
CA ILE A 310 2.42 13.34 -18.91
C ILE A 310 2.64 13.59 -20.41
N THR A 311 1.72 13.17 -21.26
CA THR A 311 1.77 13.35 -22.71
C THR A 311 0.76 14.38 -23.18
N ARG A 312 0.89 14.83 -24.44
CA ARG A 312 -0.08 15.76 -25.04
C ARG A 312 -1.47 15.12 -25.19
N GLU A 313 -1.49 13.82 -25.48
CA GLU A 313 -2.67 12.98 -25.57
C GLU A 313 -3.40 12.89 -24.22
N ASP A 314 -2.64 12.75 -23.12
CA ASP A 314 -3.20 12.78 -21.76
C ASP A 314 -3.90 14.12 -21.48
N ILE A 315 -3.25 15.25 -21.81
CA ILE A 315 -3.81 16.59 -21.58
C ILE A 315 -5.10 16.78 -22.38
N ALA A 316 -5.14 16.35 -23.64
CA ALA A 316 -6.34 16.40 -24.47
C ALA A 316 -7.46 15.53 -23.88
N ALA A 317 -7.17 14.29 -23.47
CA ALA A 317 -8.15 13.40 -22.85
C ALA A 317 -8.68 13.93 -21.51
N ILE A 318 -7.85 14.60 -20.71
CA ILE A 318 -8.26 15.25 -19.45
C ILE A 318 -9.29 16.33 -19.71
N VAL A 319 -9.03 17.19 -20.70
CA VAL A 319 -9.94 18.25 -21.13
C VAL A 319 -11.21 17.67 -21.74
N GLY A 320 -11.10 16.62 -22.55
CA GLY A 320 -12.25 15.91 -23.10
C GLY A 320 -13.17 15.38 -22.01
N HIS A 321 -12.63 14.67 -21.01
CA HIS A 321 -13.46 14.15 -19.93
C HIS A 321 -14.06 15.27 -19.06
N LEU A 322 -13.36 16.40 -18.89
CA LEU A 322 -13.93 17.58 -18.21
C LEU A 322 -15.17 18.12 -18.95
N ILE A 323 -15.13 18.16 -20.28
CA ILE A 323 -16.25 18.59 -21.13
C ILE A 323 -17.42 17.60 -20.99
N GLU A 324 -17.17 16.29 -21.01
CA GLU A 324 -18.23 15.29 -20.79
C GLU A 324 -18.93 15.46 -19.45
N LEU A 325 -18.15 15.70 -18.38
CA LEU A 325 -18.71 15.91 -17.05
C LEU A 325 -19.54 17.20 -16.97
N ASN A 326 -19.09 18.28 -17.62
CA ASN A 326 -19.89 19.50 -17.76
C ASN A 326 -21.17 19.30 -18.58
N ASN A 327 -21.23 18.25 -19.41
CA ASN A 327 -22.42 17.84 -20.17
C ASN A 327 -23.29 16.82 -19.41
N ASP A 328 -23.09 16.70 -18.09
CA ASP A 328 -23.78 15.76 -17.19
C ASP A 328 -23.54 14.26 -17.52
N LEU A 329 -22.49 13.93 -18.26
CA LEU A 329 -22.11 12.55 -18.62
C LEU A 329 -21.09 11.95 -17.65
N GLY A 330 -21.38 12.00 -16.34
CA GLY A 330 -20.60 11.30 -15.32
C GLY A 330 -20.79 11.84 -13.90
N GLN A 331 -19.93 11.39 -12.98
CA GLN A 331 -19.97 11.77 -11.57
C GLN A 331 -18.62 12.33 -11.11
N PRO A 332 -18.61 13.27 -10.13
CA PRO A 332 -17.38 13.76 -9.53
C PRO A 332 -16.66 12.64 -8.75
N ASP A 333 -15.35 12.76 -8.63
CA ASP A 333 -14.52 11.83 -7.87
C ASP A 333 -14.61 12.11 -6.37
N ASP A 334 -14.79 11.05 -5.58
CA ASP A 334 -14.63 11.11 -4.13
C ASP A 334 -13.14 11.07 -3.75
N ILE A 335 -12.65 12.18 -3.20
CA ILE A 335 -11.24 12.34 -2.85
C ILE A 335 -10.83 11.49 -1.63
N ASP A 336 -11.80 11.09 -0.81
CA ASP A 336 -11.58 10.41 0.47
C ASP A 336 -11.72 8.90 0.35
N HIS A 337 -12.31 8.41 -0.75
CA HIS A 337 -12.31 7.00 -1.13
C HIS A 337 -10.89 6.40 -1.14
N LEU A 338 -10.72 5.18 -0.60
CA LEU A 338 -9.41 4.52 -0.54
C LEU A 338 -8.87 4.05 -1.91
N GLY A 339 -9.67 4.06 -2.97
CA GLY A 339 -9.15 3.95 -4.35
C GLY A 339 -8.42 5.22 -4.81
N ASN A 340 -8.65 6.33 -4.11
CA ASN A 340 -8.07 7.64 -4.38
C ASN A 340 -6.98 8.03 -3.37
N ARG A 341 -6.88 7.31 -2.25
CA ARG A 341 -5.82 7.46 -1.25
C ARG A 341 -4.92 6.22 -1.20
N ARG A 342 -3.61 6.43 -1.24
CA ARG A 342 -2.61 5.35 -1.16
C ARG A 342 -1.74 5.48 0.07
N ILE A 343 -1.19 4.37 0.51
CA ILE A 343 -0.17 4.33 1.55
C ILE A 343 1.21 4.43 0.92
N ARG A 344 1.99 5.40 1.39
CA ARG A 344 3.45 5.41 1.26
C ARG A 344 4.05 4.68 2.45
N ALA A 345 4.55 3.49 2.21
CA ALA A 345 5.23 2.68 3.21
C ALA A 345 6.69 3.14 3.41
N ASN A 346 7.40 2.52 4.36
CA ASN A 346 8.72 2.98 4.79
C ASN A 346 9.75 3.07 3.65
N GLY A 347 9.73 2.13 2.70
CA GLY A 347 10.69 2.04 1.60
C GLY A 347 10.57 3.22 0.65
N GLU A 348 9.34 3.57 0.26
CA GLU A 348 9.07 4.74 -0.60
C GLU A 348 9.44 6.06 0.10
N LEU A 349 9.15 6.16 1.41
CA LEU A 349 9.51 7.36 2.19
C LEU A 349 11.04 7.54 2.27
N ILE A 350 11.77 6.45 2.52
CA ILE A 350 13.24 6.44 2.56
C ILE A 350 13.80 6.73 1.16
N GLN A 351 13.23 6.14 0.11
CA GLN A 351 13.61 6.38 -1.28
C GLN A 351 13.51 7.87 -1.64
N ASN A 352 12.40 8.52 -1.29
CA ASN A 352 12.21 9.95 -1.54
C ASN A 352 13.23 10.82 -0.81
N ALA A 353 13.53 10.51 0.45
CA ALA A 353 14.56 11.23 1.20
C ALA A 353 15.97 11.00 0.60
N PHE A 354 16.26 9.77 0.16
CA PHE A 354 17.56 9.43 -0.44
C PHE A 354 17.75 10.13 -1.78
N ARG A 355 16.68 10.19 -2.58
CA ARG A 355 16.64 10.91 -3.86
C ARG A 355 16.98 12.40 -3.71
N ILE A 356 16.44 13.08 -2.69
CA ILE A 356 16.78 14.49 -2.42
C ILE A 356 18.29 14.63 -2.15
N GLY A 357 18.86 13.69 -1.41
CA GLY A 357 20.31 13.62 -1.18
C GLY A 357 21.11 13.41 -2.47
N LEU A 358 20.67 12.50 -3.33
CA LEU A 358 21.30 12.21 -4.62
C LEU A 358 21.24 13.40 -5.59
N LEU A 359 20.12 14.12 -5.67
CA LEU A 359 19.99 15.31 -6.52
C LEU A 359 20.93 16.44 -6.07
N ARG A 360 21.11 16.61 -4.75
CA ARG A 360 22.11 17.56 -4.20
C ARG A 360 23.54 17.11 -4.55
N MET A 361 23.81 15.80 -4.47
CA MET A 361 25.10 15.23 -4.87
C MET A 361 25.35 15.40 -6.37
N GLU A 362 24.37 15.15 -7.24
CA GLU A 362 24.48 15.33 -8.69
C GLU A 362 24.94 16.75 -9.02
N ARG A 363 24.34 17.76 -8.37
CA ARG A 363 24.74 19.15 -8.57
C ARG A 363 26.22 19.37 -8.21
N VAL A 364 26.68 18.84 -7.07
CA VAL A 364 28.08 18.94 -6.64
C VAL A 364 29.02 18.21 -7.61
N VAL A 365 28.60 17.06 -8.14
CA VAL A 365 29.38 16.31 -9.14
C VAL A 365 29.53 17.14 -10.41
N LYS A 366 28.45 17.75 -10.93
CA LYS A 366 28.50 18.62 -12.12
C LYS A 366 29.40 19.84 -11.92
N GLU A 367 29.29 20.49 -10.77
CA GLU A 367 30.16 21.63 -10.42
C GLU A 367 31.64 21.20 -10.34
N ARG A 368 31.94 20.01 -9.81
CA ARG A 368 33.32 19.49 -9.75
C ARG A 368 33.87 19.04 -11.10
N MET A 369 33.05 18.46 -11.97
CA MET A 369 33.46 18.08 -13.33
C MET A 369 33.96 19.28 -14.14
N THR A 370 33.41 20.48 -13.90
CA THR A 370 33.88 21.70 -14.56
C THR A 370 35.14 22.31 -13.96
N ILE A 371 35.45 21.99 -12.70
CA ILE A 371 36.58 22.61 -11.97
C ILE A 371 37.82 21.70 -11.99
N GLN A 372 37.65 20.38 -11.97
CA GLN A 372 38.76 19.44 -11.90
C GLN A 372 39.43 19.22 -13.27
N GLU A 373 40.76 19.17 -13.25
CA GLU A 373 41.58 18.77 -14.39
C GLU A 373 41.35 17.28 -14.73
N ILE A 374 41.33 16.96 -16.02
CA ILE A 374 41.00 15.62 -16.55
C ILE A 374 41.92 14.53 -15.98
N GLU A 375 43.22 14.79 -15.86
CA GLU A 375 44.21 13.81 -15.38
C GLU A 375 44.00 13.39 -13.91
N LYS A 376 43.38 14.26 -13.10
CA LYS A 376 43.11 14.01 -11.67
C LYS A 376 41.66 13.59 -11.41
N ALA A 377 40.83 13.56 -12.45
CA ALA A 377 39.42 13.23 -12.33
C ALA A 377 39.27 11.72 -12.09
N THR A 378 39.00 11.36 -10.82
CA THR A 378 38.63 9.99 -10.42
C THR A 378 37.19 10.00 -9.89
N PRO A 379 36.43 8.90 -9.99
CA PRO A 379 35.07 8.82 -9.45
C PRO A 379 34.97 9.25 -7.98
N ASN A 380 35.94 8.83 -7.14
CA ASN A 380 35.97 9.17 -5.73
C ASN A 380 36.29 10.66 -5.45
N ALA A 381 37.03 11.33 -6.34
CA ALA A 381 37.29 12.78 -6.22
C ALA A 381 36.06 13.62 -6.61
N LEU A 382 35.25 13.14 -7.55
CA LEU A 382 34.05 13.83 -8.02
C LEU A 382 32.86 13.65 -7.07
N ILE A 383 32.69 12.46 -6.49
CA ILE A 383 31.53 12.15 -5.63
C ILE A 383 31.72 12.72 -4.22
N ASN A 384 30.71 13.47 -3.76
CA ASN A 384 30.61 13.90 -2.36
C ASN A 384 29.35 13.33 -1.72
N ILE A 385 29.53 12.40 -0.78
CA ILE A 385 28.43 11.68 -0.13
C ILE A 385 27.74 12.46 0.99
N ARG A 386 28.32 13.59 1.45
CA ARG A 386 27.78 14.36 2.59
C ARG A 386 26.31 14.74 2.44
N PRO A 387 25.82 15.21 1.26
CA PRO A 387 24.39 15.54 1.09
C PRO A 387 23.46 14.33 1.23
N VAL A 388 23.91 13.15 0.80
CA VAL A 388 23.15 11.88 0.89
C VAL A 388 23.03 11.45 2.35
N VAL A 389 24.16 11.39 3.06
CA VAL A 389 24.19 11.02 4.49
C VAL A 389 23.40 12.02 5.34
N ALA A 390 23.51 13.32 5.03
CA ALA A 390 22.75 14.35 5.72
C ALA A 390 21.23 14.18 5.54
N ALA A 391 20.76 13.92 4.32
CA ALA A 391 19.34 13.69 4.05
C ALA A 391 18.79 12.47 4.80
N MET A 392 19.56 11.38 4.90
CA MET A 392 19.19 10.21 5.70
C MET A 392 19.15 10.52 7.20
N LYS A 393 20.15 11.23 7.72
CA LYS A 393 20.18 11.63 9.13
C LYS A 393 19.02 12.56 9.48
N GLU A 394 18.67 13.50 8.59
CA GLU A 394 17.52 14.39 8.74
C GLU A 394 16.20 13.61 8.74
N PHE A 395 16.03 12.67 7.81
CA PHE A 395 14.82 11.84 7.76
C PHE A 395 14.66 10.99 9.03
N PHE A 396 15.67 10.21 9.40
CA PHE A 396 15.56 9.31 10.55
C PHE A 396 15.54 10.07 11.88
N GLY A 397 16.21 11.21 11.98
CA GLY A 397 16.33 11.98 13.21
C GLY A 397 15.16 12.96 13.44
N GLY A 398 14.75 13.69 12.41
CA GLY A 398 13.85 14.84 12.51
C GLY A 398 12.50 14.71 11.79
N SER A 399 12.26 13.65 11.00
CA SER A 399 10.96 13.47 10.33
C SER A 399 9.84 13.15 11.33
N GLN A 400 8.67 13.74 11.11
CA GLN A 400 7.43 13.41 11.84
C GLN A 400 7.01 11.93 11.66
N LEU A 401 7.43 11.30 10.56
CA LEU A 401 7.12 9.91 10.23
C LEU A 401 8.10 8.93 10.89
N SER A 402 9.29 9.37 11.28
CA SER A 402 10.28 8.59 12.04
C SER A 402 10.05 8.77 13.53
N GLN A 403 9.11 8.00 14.09
CA GLN A 403 8.67 8.13 15.47
C GLN A 403 9.48 7.23 16.40
N PHE A 404 9.63 7.66 17.67
CA PHE A 404 10.06 6.76 18.72
C PHE A 404 9.05 5.63 18.86
N MET A 405 9.56 4.41 18.98
CA MET A 405 8.71 3.24 19.13
C MET A 405 8.05 3.25 20.52
N ASP A 406 6.74 3.06 20.55
CA ASP A 406 6.02 2.81 21.80
C ASP A 406 6.28 1.36 22.24
N GLN A 407 6.92 1.20 23.39
CA GLN A 407 7.38 -0.09 23.91
C GLN A 407 6.79 -0.43 25.29
N THR A 408 5.71 0.24 25.67
CA THR A 408 5.04 0.01 26.96
C THR A 408 4.66 -1.47 27.13
N ASN A 409 4.05 -2.04 26.08
CA ASN A 409 3.73 -3.46 26.00
C ASN A 409 3.81 -3.96 24.54
N PRO A 410 3.77 -5.28 24.29
CA PRO A 410 3.94 -5.82 22.93
C PRO A 410 2.83 -5.42 21.96
N LEU A 411 1.64 -5.04 22.47
CA LEU A 411 0.55 -4.55 21.64
C LEU A 411 0.82 -3.13 21.15
N ALA A 412 1.33 -2.25 22.02
CA ALA A 412 1.74 -0.90 21.66
C ALA A 412 2.80 -0.91 20.54
N GLU A 413 3.78 -1.81 20.64
CA GLU A 413 4.81 -2.02 19.63
C GLU A 413 4.22 -2.41 18.27
N LEU A 414 3.27 -3.35 18.29
CA LEU A 414 2.66 -3.88 17.09
C LEU A 414 1.75 -2.84 16.42
N THR A 415 0.94 -2.13 17.20
CA THR A 415 0.11 -1.04 16.72
C THR A 415 0.97 0.08 16.12
N SER A 416 2.09 0.45 16.76
CA SER A 416 2.99 1.49 16.25
C SER A 416 3.51 1.15 14.85
N LYS A 417 3.82 -0.13 14.58
CA LYS A 417 4.28 -0.62 13.26
C LYS A 417 3.19 -0.68 12.18
N ARG A 418 1.92 -0.76 12.59
CA ARG A 418 0.73 -0.82 11.70
C ARG A 418 -0.04 0.51 11.64
N ARG A 419 0.51 1.57 12.20
CA ARG A 419 -0.11 2.90 12.24
C ARG A 419 -0.06 3.54 10.86
N LEU A 420 -1.15 4.21 10.51
CA LEU A 420 -1.31 5.01 9.30
C LEU A 420 -1.46 6.48 9.71
N SER A 421 -0.67 7.36 9.11
CA SER A 421 -0.71 8.80 9.38
C SER A 421 -1.07 9.56 8.11
N ALA A 422 -2.15 10.35 8.14
CA ALA A 422 -2.45 11.31 7.07
C ALA A 422 -1.56 12.58 7.15
N LEU A 423 -0.85 12.75 8.28
CA LEU A 423 0.05 13.86 8.54
C LEU A 423 1.45 13.61 7.98
N GLY A 424 2.17 14.69 7.68
CA GLY A 424 3.57 14.68 7.28
C GLY A 424 3.83 15.39 5.95
N PRO A 425 5.08 15.44 5.48
CA PRO A 425 5.42 16.06 4.19
C PRO A 425 4.62 15.45 3.04
N GLY A 426 3.98 16.28 2.22
CA GLY A 426 3.12 15.83 1.11
C GLY A 426 1.77 15.25 1.53
N GLY A 427 1.49 15.15 2.83
CA GLY A 427 0.17 14.84 3.38
C GLY A 427 -0.56 16.10 3.83
N LEU A 428 -1.42 15.95 4.84
CA LEU A 428 -2.20 17.06 5.40
C LEU A 428 -1.48 17.68 6.61
N SER A 429 -1.70 18.97 6.81
CA SER A 429 -1.43 19.60 8.10
C SER A 429 -2.67 19.51 8.98
N ARG A 430 -2.47 19.56 10.30
CA ARG A 430 -3.59 19.48 11.28
C ARG A 430 -4.63 20.58 11.07
N GLU A 431 -4.18 21.78 10.73
CA GLU A 431 -5.02 22.98 10.54
C GLU A 431 -5.79 22.96 9.21
N ARG A 432 -5.25 22.32 8.17
CA ARG A 432 -5.90 22.23 6.85
C ARG A 432 -6.83 21.02 6.73
N ALA A 433 -6.79 20.11 7.71
CA ALA A 433 -7.64 18.93 7.69
C ALA A 433 -9.05 19.28 8.20
N GLY A 434 -10.00 19.36 7.27
CA GLY A 434 -11.42 19.55 7.54
C GLY A 434 -12.07 18.34 8.21
N PHE A 435 -13.38 18.43 8.43
CA PHE A 435 -14.17 17.38 9.08
C PHE A 435 -14.30 16.11 8.22
N ASP A 436 -14.54 16.25 6.92
CA ASP A 436 -14.76 15.13 5.99
C ASP A 436 -13.58 14.13 6.00
N VAL A 437 -12.35 14.66 6.04
CA VAL A 437 -11.13 13.84 6.05
C VAL A 437 -10.94 13.07 7.36
N ARG A 438 -11.58 13.50 8.44
CA ARG A 438 -11.50 12.86 9.76
C ARG A 438 -12.58 11.80 9.95
N ASP A 439 -13.61 11.83 9.12
CA ASP A 439 -14.74 10.93 9.24
C ASP A 439 -14.42 9.52 8.71
N VAL A 440 -15.26 8.56 9.05
CA VAL A 440 -15.15 7.18 8.59
C VAL A 440 -15.84 7.04 7.24
N HIS A 441 -15.04 6.76 6.21
CA HIS A 441 -15.55 6.45 4.87
C HIS A 441 -16.02 4.99 4.76
N HIS A 442 -17.04 4.69 3.94
CA HIS A 442 -17.50 3.30 3.71
C HIS A 442 -16.38 2.37 3.21
N SER A 443 -15.43 2.92 2.46
CA SER A 443 -14.33 2.18 1.83
C SER A 443 -13.27 1.73 2.84
N HIS A 444 -13.29 2.28 4.06
CA HIS A 444 -12.44 1.86 5.16
C HIS A 444 -12.72 0.41 5.61
N TYR A 445 -13.89 -0.15 5.28
CA TYR A 445 -14.28 -1.50 5.66
C TYR A 445 -13.19 -2.53 5.29
N GLY A 446 -12.73 -3.29 6.27
CA GLY A 446 -11.69 -4.32 6.06
C GLY A 446 -10.28 -3.79 5.78
N ARG A 447 -10.09 -2.46 5.72
CA ARG A 447 -8.84 -1.79 5.32
C ARG A 447 -8.26 -0.96 6.47
N ILE A 448 -9.03 0.00 6.98
CA ILE A 448 -8.65 0.86 8.12
C ILE A 448 -9.64 0.63 9.25
N CYS A 449 -9.14 0.47 10.47
CA CYS A 449 -10.02 0.28 11.62
C CYS A 449 -10.82 1.56 11.89
N PRO A 450 -12.17 1.49 11.96
CA PRO A 450 -13.01 2.65 12.24
C PRO A 450 -13.00 3.04 13.74
N ILE A 451 -12.50 2.16 14.62
CA ILE A 451 -12.53 2.36 16.08
C ILE A 451 -11.19 2.90 16.60
N GLU A 452 -10.06 2.38 16.14
CA GLU A 452 -8.75 2.71 16.72
C GLU A 452 -8.18 4.00 16.11
N THR A 453 -8.50 5.13 16.75
CA THR A 453 -7.92 6.45 16.50
C THR A 453 -7.63 7.17 17.82
N PRO A 454 -6.64 8.08 17.90
CA PRO A 454 -6.46 8.96 19.06
C PRO A 454 -7.69 9.86 19.28
N GLU A 455 -8.00 10.14 20.55
CA GLU A 455 -9.14 11.00 20.98
C GLU A 455 -8.86 12.50 20.87
N GLY A 456 -7.57 12.87 20.83
CA GLY A 456 -7.14 14.27 20.82
C GLY A 456 -7.25 14.93 19.44
N PRO A 457 -6.48 16.01 19.18
CA PRO A 457 -6.58 16.79 17.93
C PRO A 457 -6.21 16.01 16.65
N ASN A 458 -5.66 14.79 16.81
CA ASN A 458 -5.31 13.89 15.71
C ASN A 458 -6.41 12.87 15.38
N ILE A 459 -7.61 12.99 15.95
CA ILE A 459 -8.76 12.13 15.63
C ILE A 459 -9.01 12.09 14.12
N GLY A 460 -9.17 10.88 13.57
CA GLY A 460 -9.37 10.62 12.14
C GLY A 460 -8.11 10.76 11.28
N LEU A 461 -7.08 11.47 11.74
CA LEU A 461 -5.83 11.69 11.00
C LEU A 461 -4.77 10.61 11.23
N ILE A 462 -4.91 9.86 12.33
CA ILE A 462 -4.05 8.74 12.66
C ILE A 462 -4.95 7.51 12.89
N GLY A 463 -4.85 6.55 11.98
CA GLY A 463 -5.58 5.28 12.05
C GLY A 463 -4.64 4.10 12.22
N SER A 464 -5.23 2.91 12.28
CA SER A 464 -4.50 1.65 12.28
C SER A 464 -5.03 0.72 11.20
N LEU A 465 -4.13 -0.01 10.53
CA LEU A 465 -4.51 -0.99 9.52
C LEU A 465 -5.40 -2.09 10.15
N ALA A 466 -6.46 -2.47 9.45
CA ALA A 466 -7.34 -3.55 9.86
C ALA A 466 -6.59 -4.90 9.96
N THR A 467 -7.19 -5.91 10.61
CA THR A 467 -6.50 -7.17 10.94
C THR A 467 -5.97 -7.91 9.70
N TYR A 468 -6.76 -7.98 8.63
CA TYR A 468 -6.41 -8.68 7.39
C TYR A 468 -5.95 -7.74 6.27
N GLY A 469 -5.96 -6.41 6.51
CA GLY A 469 -5.53 -5.42 5.54
C GLY A 469 -4.08 -5.66 5.12
N ARG A 470 -3.86 -5.66 3.81
CA ARG A 470 -2.56 -5.74 3.14
C ARG A 470 -2.40 -4.58 2.17
N ILE A 471 -1.20 -4.38 1.65
CA ILE A 471 -0.93 -3.33 0.67
C ILE A 471 -0.42 -4.01 -0.60
N ASN A 472 -0.92 -3.57 -1.75
CA ASN A 472 -0.44 -4.02 -3.04
C ASN A 472 0.78 -3.23 -3.54
N GLU A 473 1.29 -3.60 -4.71
CA GLU A 473 2.47 -2.96 -5.31
C GLU A 473 2.28 -1.47 -5.61
N TYR A 474 1.03 -1.02 -5.78
CA TYR A 474 0.68 0.38 -6.04
C TYR A 474 0.46 1.20 -4.78
N GLY A 475 0.45 0.57 -3.60
CA GLY A 475 0.21 1.24 -2.32
C GLY A 475 -1.26 1.33 -1.92
N PHE A 476 -2.19 0.66 -2.60
CA PHE A 476 -3.59 0.58 -2.16
C PHE A 476 -3.78 -0.51 -1.13
N ILE A 477 -4.75 -0.30 -0.22
CA ILE A 477 -5.08 -1.28 0.80
C ILE A 477 -6.04 -2.31 0.22
N GLU A 478 -5.65 -3.57 0.30
CA GLU A 478 -6.47 -4.70 -0.11
C GLU A 478 -6.96 -5.47 1.09
N THR A 479 -8.11 -6.12 0.92
CA THR A 479 -8.73 -6.95 1.94
C THR A 479 -9.20 -8.28 1.32
N PRO A 480 -9.09 -9.40 2.05
CA PRO A 480 -9.41 -10.71 1.50
C PRO A 480 -10.91 -11.01 1.52
N TYR A 481 -11.40 -11.61 0.45
CA TYR A 481 -12.77 -12.07 0.29
C TYR A 481 -12.82 -13.51 -0.23
N ARG A 482 -13.84 -14.26 0.17
CA ARG A 482 -14.17 -15.57 -0.39
C ARG A 482 -14.96 -15.37 -1.67
N LYS A 483 -14.54 -16.02 -2.74
CA LYS A 483 -15.23 -15.95 -4.03
C LYS A 483 -16.49 -16.79 -4.03
N VAL A 484 -17.60 -16.22 -4.52
CA VAL A 484 -18.86 -16.92 -4.72
C VAL A 484 -18.96 -17.36 -6.18
N LYS A 485 -19.05 -18.68 -6.40
CA LYS A 485 -19.22 -19.25 -7.72
C LYS A 485 -20.71 -19.21 -8.09
N ARG A 486 -21.03 -18.46 -9.16
CA ARG A 486 -22.40 -18.30 -9.68
C ARG A 486 -22.62 -19.02 -11.02
N SER A 487 -21.54 -19.34 -11.71
CA SER A 487 -21.57 -20.09 -12.96
C SER A 487 -20.42 -21.09 -13.01
N THR A 488 -20.59 -22.16 -13.78
CA THR A 488 -19.53 -23.14 -14.04
C THR A 488 -19.31 -23.31 -15.54
N SER A 489 -18.04 -23.46 -15.94
CA SER A 489 -17.63 -23.91 -17.27
C SER A 489 -17.25 -25.40 -17.24
N TRP A 490 -17.02 -25.99 -18.42
CA TRP A 490 -16.75 -27.42 -18.60
C TRP A 490 -15.44 -27.93 -18.02
N ASP A 491 -14.50 -27.04 -17.69
CA ASP A 491 -13.14 -27.37 -17.28
C ASP A 491 -13.01 -27.68 -15.77
N GLY A 492 -14.10 -27.59 -15.01
CA GLY A 492 -14.13 -27.89 -13.57
C GLY A 492 -14.19 -29.39 -13.27
N LEU A 493 -13.24 -29.89 -12.47
CA LEU A 493 -13.17 -31.28 -11.98
C LEU A 493 -14.32 -31.70 -11.04
N GLU A 494 -15.25 -30.81 -10.68
CA GLU A 494 -16.30 -31.06 -9.66
C GLU A 494 -17.71 -30.57 -10.06
N ILE A 495 -18.07 -30.56 -11.36
CA ILE A 495 -19.40 -30.10 -11.82
C ILE A 495 -20.55 -30.88 -11.14
N GLU A 496 -20.33 -32.14 -10.77
CA GLU A 496 -21.32 -33.02 -10.12
C GLU A 496 -21.77 -32.56 -8.72
N ARG A 497 -21.00 -31.66 -8.08
CA ARG A 497 -21.34 -31.08 -6.76
C ARG A 497 -22.23 -29.84 -6.86
N GLU A 498 -22.42 -29.30 -8.05
CA GLU A 498 -23.17 -28.06 -8.26
C GLU A 498 -24.67 -28.36 -8.43
N ILE A 499 -25.50 -27.35 -8.17
CA ILE A 499 -26.97 -27.41 -8.31
C ILE A 499 -27.39 -26.39 -9.36
N ALA A 500 -28.34 -26.72 -10.24
CA ALA A 500 -28.85 -25.78 -11.24
C ALA A 500 -29.72 -24.67 -10.61
N ASP A 501 -29.44 -23.40 -10.91
CA ASP A 501 -30.24 -22.25 -10.40
C ASP A 501 -31.45 -21.90 -11.28
N ALA A 502 -31.43 -22.34 -12.54
CA ALA A 502 -32.50 -22.16 -13.52
C ALA A 502 -32.73 -23.44 -14.33
N ASP A 503 -33.89 -23.53 -14.97
CA ASP A 503 -34.19 -24.63 -15.90
C ASP A 503 -33.25 -24.53 -17.10
N LEU A 504 -32.40 -25.54 -17.26
CA LEU A 504 -31.46 -25.61 -18.37
C LEU A 504 -32.15 -26.28 -19.56
N VAL A 505 -32.54 -25.47 -20.55
CA VAL A 505 -33.22 -25.92 -21.76
C VAL A 505 -32.21 -26.17 -22.87
N ALA A 506 -32.33 -27.30 -23.54
CA ALA A 506 -31.59 -27.62 -24.75
C ALA A 506 -31.98 -26.68 -25.91
N ARG A 507 -31.10 -26.54 -26.93
CA ARG A 507 -31.47 -25.83 -28.19
C ARG A 507 -32.72 -26.42 -28.88
N SER A 508 -33.08 -27.67 -28.56
CA SER A 508 -34.29 -28.37 -29.02
C SER A 508 -35.56 -28.02 -28.23
N GLY A 509 -35.51 -27.11 -27.25
CA GLY A 509 -36.63 -26.75 -26.38
C GLY A 509 -36.93 -27.76 -25.26
N THR A 510 -36.10 -28.80 -25.12
CA THR A 510 -36.26 -29.85 -24.09
C THR A 510 -35.52 -29.46 -22.82
N VAL A 511 -36.18 -29.50 -21.65
CA VAL A 511 -35.55 -29.21 -20.35
C VAL A 511 -34.63 -30.37 -19.98
N VAL A 512 -33.31 -30.11 -19.90
CA VAL A 512 -32.29 -31.12 -19.57
C VAL A 512 -32.10 -31.24 -18.05
N LEU A 513 -32.24 -30.14 -17.31
CA LEU A 513 -32.16 -30.06 -15.85
C LEU A 513 -33.17 -29.04 -15.34
N LYS A 514 -33.96 -29.40 -14.33
CA LYS A 514 -34.84 -28.45 -13.65
C LYS A 514 -34.09 -27.69 -12.55
N LYS A 515 -34.56 -26.49 -12.24
CA LYS A 515 -34.07 -25.68 -11.12
C LYS A 515 -34.06 -26.51 -9.82
N GLY A 516 -32.89 -26.59 -9.18
CA GLY A 516 -32.68 -27.33 -7.94
C GLY A 516 -32.16 -28.77 -8.11
N GLU A 517 -32.06 -29.28 -9.34
CA GLU A 517 -31.47 -30.60 -9.60
C GLU A 517 -29.93 -30.54 -9.67
N ARG A 518 -29.28 -31.62 -9.22
CA ARG A 518 -27.81 -31.78 -9.29
C ARG A 518 -27.37 -32.15 -10.69
N PHE A 519 -26.19 -31.69 -11.11
CA PHE A 519 -25.62 -32.09 -12.40
C PHE A 519 -25.24 -33.57 -12.40
N THR A 520 -26.04 -34.41 -13.10
CA THR A 520 -25.71 -35.82 -13.34
C THR A 520 -24.76 -35.98 -14.53
N LYS A 521 -24.00 -37.08 -14.58
CA LYS A 521 -23.07 -37.38 -15.69
C LYS A 521 -23.75 -37.39 -17.08
N GLU A 522 -25.02 -37.79 -17.12
CA GLU A 522 -25.84 -37.83 -18.33
C GLU A 522 -26.23 -36.42 -18.80
N ALA A 523 -26.74 -35.58 -17.89
CA ALA A 523 -27.06 -34.18 -18.19
C ALA A 523 -25.82 -33.38 -18.64
N VAL A 524 -24.66 -33.63 -18.02
CA VAL A 524 -23.37 -33.03 -18.41
C VAL A 524 -22.96 -33.46 -19.83
N ALA A 525 -23.14 -34.73 -20.19
CA ALA A 525 -22.81 -35.22 -21.53
C ALA A 525 -23.72 -34.63 -22.62
N GLU A 526 -25.01 -34.46 -22.31
CA GLU A 526 -26.00 -33.87 -23.22
C GLU A 526 -25.79 -32.37 -23.42
N LEU A 527 -25.50 -31.62 -22.35
CA LEU A 527 -25.18 -30.20 -22.43
C LEU A 527 -23.82 -29.94 -23.10
N LYS A 528 -22.81 -30.83 -22.96
CA LYS A 528 -21.53 -30.75 -23.69
C LYS A 528 -21.70 -30.85 -25.20
N LYS A 529 -22.64 -31.69 -25.67
CA LYS A 529 -22.95 -31.81 -27.11
C LYS A 529 -23.49 -30.52 -27.71
N GLN A 530 -24.02 -29.60 -26.88
CA GLN A 530 -24.69 -28.38 -27.31
C GLN A 530 -23.79 -27.12 -27.31
N LYS A 531 -22.50 -27.24 -26.94
CA LYS A 531 -21.51 -26.14 -26.95
C LYS A 531 -21.98 -24.87 -26.22
N ALA A 532 -22.63 -24.99 -25.06
CA ALA A 532 -22.89 -23.83 -24.20
C ALA A 532 -21.70 -23.60 -23.26
N ASP A 533 -21.16 -22.38 -23.21
CA ASP A 533 -19.87 -22.12 -22.57
C ASP A 533 -19.92 -21.96 -21.04
N ALA A 534 -21.08 -21.54 -20.48
CA ALA A 534 -21.29 -21.41 -19.05
C ALA A 534 -22.77 -21.57 -18.65
N PHE A 535 -23.03 -22.16 -17.48
CA PHE A 535 -24.38 -22.34 -16.93
C PHE A 535 -24.53 -21.68 -15.55
N PRO A 536 -25.69 -21.09 -15.25
CA PRO A 536 -25.98 -20.57 -13.91
C PRO A 536 -26.13 -21.72 -12.92
N ILE A 537 -25.36 -21.66 -11.84
CA ILE A 537 -25.43 -22.61 -10.73
C ILE A 537 -25.96 -21.90 -9.49
N ARG A 538 -26.51 -22.68 -8.54
CA ARG A 538 -26.87 -22.15 -7.24
C ARG A 538 -25.60 -21.53 -6.62
N PRO A 539 -25.64 -20.25 -6.21
CA PRO A 539 -24.46 -19.56 -5.71
C PRO A 539 -23.82 -20.30 -4.54
N ARG A 540 -22.54 -20.67 -4.73
CA ARG A 540 -21.77 -21.46 -3.77
C ARG A 540 -20.53 -20.69 -3.33
N VAL A 541 -20.35 -20.55 -2.03
CA VAL A 541 -19.18 -19.89 -1.45
C VAL A 541 -18.00 -20.85 -1.48
N THR A 542 -16.92 -20.45 -2.14
CA THR A 542 -15.70 -21.25 -2.25
C THR A 542 -14.68 -20.90 -1.15
N ASP A 543 -13.63 -21.71 -1.04
CA ASP A 543 -12.47 -21.42 -0.19
C ASP A 543 -11.36 -20.67 -0.96
N GLU A 544 -11.62 -20.26 -2.21
CA GLU A 544 -10.73 -19.38 -2.98
C GLU A 544 -10.79 -17.97 -2.38
N ILE A 545 -9.62 -17.48 -1.93
CA ILE A 545 -9.48 -16.16 -1.33
C ILE A 545 -8.89 -15.20 -2.35
N VAL A 546 -9.62 -14.13 -2.62
CA VAL A 546 -9.21 -13.05 -3.54
C VAL A 546 -9.03 -11.77 -2.72
N TYR A 547 -7.91 -11.08 -2.93
CA TYR A 547 -7.67 -9.76 -2.35
C TYR A 547 -8.21 -8.70 -3.30
N LEU A 548 -9.08 -7.82 -2.80
CA LEU A 548 -9.65 -6.73 -3.58
C LEU A 548 -9.24 -5.38 -3.00
N ASP A 549 -8.89 -4.43 -3.87
CA ASP A 549 -8.72 -3.04 -3.49
C ASP A 549 -10.09 -2.35 -3.31
N ALA A 550 -10.09 -1.09 -2.92
CA ALA A 550 -11.34 -0.36 -2.64
C ALA A 550 -12.17 -0.10 -3.91
N SER A 551 -11.53 0.16 -5.05
CA SER A 551 -12.22 0.45 -6.30
C SER A 551 -12.85 -0.81 -6.90
N ASP A 552 -12.17 -1.94 -6.81
CA ASP A 552 -12.64 -3.21 -7.36
C ASP A 552 -13.73 -3.85 -6.47
N GLU A 553 -13.76 -3.54 -5.16
CA GLU A 553 -14.85 -3.95 -4.26
C GLU A 553 -16.16 -3.19 -4.54
N GLU A 554 -16.07 -1.89 -4.83
CA GLU A 554 -17.23 -0.97 -4.89
C GLU A 554 -18.28 -1.43 -5.90
N GLU A 555 -17.84 -1.91 -7.07
CA GLU A 555 -18.68 -2.40 -8.16
C GLU A 555 -19.32 -3.77 -7.90
N ARG A 556 -18.98 -4.44 -6.79
CA ARG A 556 -19.37 -5.83 -6.51
C ARG A 556 -20.36 -5.91 -5.35
N TYR A 557 -21.15 -6.99 -5.31
CA TYR A 557 -21.97 -7.31 -4.14
C TYR A 557 -21.21 -8.23 -3.20
N VAL A 558 -21.00 -7.78 -1.95
CA VAL A 558 -20.25 -8.52 -0.92
C VAL A 558 -21.14 -8.89 0.26
N ALA A 559 -21.29 -10.19 0.52
CA ALA A 559 -22.04 -10.71 1.67
C ALA A 559 -21.23 -10.67 2.97
N GLN A 560 -21.92 -10.53 4.10
CA GLN A 560 -21.30 -10.55 5.42
C GLN A 560 -20.77 -11.94 5.82
N ALA A 561 -19.76 -11.98 6.69
CA ALA A 561 -19.15 -13.24 7.14
C ALA A 561 -20.11 -14.15 7.94
N ASN A 562 -21.20 -13.60 8.48
CA ASN A 562 -22.18 -14.30 9.32
C ASN A 562 -23.42 -14.80 8.54
N SER A 563 -23.47 -14.60 7.22
CA SER A 563 -24.54 -15.13 6.37
C SER A 563 -24.62 -16.65 6.51
N ARG A 564 -25.84 -17.19 6.60
CA ARG A 564 -26.07 -18.62 6.84
C ARG A 564 -25.78 -19.42 5.57
N LEU A 565 -24.89 -20.40 5.69
CA LEU A 565 -24.54 -21.33 4.64
C LEU A 565 -25.00 -22.75 5.00
N ASP A 566 -25.36 -23.54 3.99
CA ASP A 566 -25.55 -24.99 4.13
C ASP A 566 -24.19 -25.73 4.20
N ASP A 567 -24.23 -27.04 4.45
CA ASP A 567 -23.02 -27.88 4.57
C ASP A 567 -22.19 -27.95 3.28
N GLU A 568 -22.80 -27.62 2.13
CA GLU A 568 -22.15 -27.61 0.80
C GLU A 568 -21.65 -26.21 0.39
N GLY A 569 -21.97 -25.17 1.19
CA GLY A 569 -21.51 -23.79 1.02
C GLY A 569 -22.47 -22.88 0.25
N HIS A 570 -23.72 -23.26 0.01
CA HIS A 570 -24.73 -22.38 -0.58
C HIS A 570 -25.43 -21.53 0.46
N PHE A 571 -25.98 -20.38 0.05
CA PHE A 571 -26.79 -19.54 0.92
C PHE A 571 -28.11 -20.23 1.28
N ALA A 572 -28.42 -20.26 2.58
CA ALA A 572 -29.66 -20.81 3.11
C ALA A 572 -30.85 -19.85 2.97
N ASP A 573 -30.58 -18.54 3.04
CA ASP A 573 -31.60 -17.48 2.98
C ASP A 573 -31.79 -16.97 1.53
N GLU A 574 -33.03 -16.65 1.13
CA GLU A 574 -33.35 -16.10 -0.20
C GLU A 574 -32.93 -14.64 -0.38
N ARG A 575 -32.79 -13.92 0.74
CA ARG A 575 -32.29 -12.54 0.81
C ARG A 575 -31.12 -12.50 1.78
N VAL A 576 -30.00 -12.00 1.30
CA VAL A 576 -28.75 -11.96 2.07
C VAL A 576 -28.33 -10.50 2.21
N PRO A 577 -27.98 -10.05 3.43
CA PRO A 577 -27.45 -8.71 3.61
C PRO A 577 -26.10 -8.60 2.89
N ALA A 578 -26.02 -7.63 1.98
CA ALA A 578 -24.85 -7.38 1.16
C ALA A 578 -24.44 -5.91 1.23
N ARG A 579 -23.18 -5.64 0.88
CA ARG A 579 -22.65 -4.30 0.63
C ARG A 579 -22.54 -4.10 -0.87
N HIS A 580 -22.93 -2.92 -1.35
CA HIS A 580 -22.73 -2.49 -2.73
C HIS A 580 -22.66 -0.97 -2.77
N LEU A 581 -21.60 -0.41 -3.36
CA LEU A 581 -21.30 1.03 -3.30
C LEU A 581 -21.32 1.54 -1.84
N ASP A 582 -22.09 2.58 -1.58
CA ASP A 582 -22.32 3.20 -0.27
C ASP A 582 -23.53 2.61 0.50
N GLN A 583 -24.17 1.58 -0.05
CA GLN A 583 -25.44 1.02 0.46
C GLN A 583 -25.29 -0.39 1.04
N PHE A 584 -26.26 -0.74 1.88
CA PHE A 584 -26.39 -2.07 2.51
C PHE A 584 -27.69 -2.77 2.07
N PRO A 585 -27.84 -3.12 0.79
CA PRO A 585 -29.06 -3.77 0.29
C PRO A 585 -29.19 -5.22 0.75
N GLU A 586 -30.42 -5.71 0.81
CA GLU A 586 -30.70 -7.15 0.81
C GLU A 586 -30.68 -7.66 -0.63
N ALA A 587 -29.59 -8.33 -1.00
CA ALA A 587 -29.39 -8.87 -2.35
C ALA A 587 -29.88 -10.32 -2.45
N ARG A 588 -30.24 -10.74 -3.66
CA ARG A 588 -30.47 -12.16 -3.95
C ARG A 588 -29.13 -12.90 -3.97
N PRO A 589 -29.04 -14.17 -3.54
CA PRO A 589 -27.83 -14.98 -3.63
C PRO A 589 -27.15 -14.93 -5.00
N THR A 590 -27.92 -14.84 -6.09
CA THR A 590 -27.42 -14.80 -7.47
C THR A 590 -26.67 -13.51 -7.82
N GLN A 591 -26.88 -12.43 -7.08
CA GLN A 591 -26.17 -11.17 -7.27
C GLN A 591 -24.84 -11.15 -6.51
N ILE A 592 -24.70 -11.95 -5.45
CA ILE A 592 -23.54 -11.94 -4.56
C ILE A 592 -22.31 -12.53 -5.28
N GLU A 593 -21.22 -11.77 -5.29
CA GLU A 593 -19.97 -12.18 -5.93
C GLU A 593 -18.90 -12.62 -4.94
N PHE A 594 -18.93 -12.00 -3.75
CA PHE A 594 -17.92 -12.21 -2.72
C PHE A 594 -18.57 -12.30 -1.33
N MET A 595 -17.85 -12.89 -0.38
CA MET A 595 -18.23 -12.97 1.03
C MET A 595 -17.02 -12.65 1.91
N ASP A 596 -17.22 -11.92 3.01
CA ASP A 596 -16.18 -11.63 3.99
C ASP A 596 -15.54 -12.92 4.54
N VAL A 597 -14.21 -12.91 4.80
CA VAL A 597 -13.52 -14.09 5.36
C VAL A 597 -13.73 -14.25 6.86
N SER A 598 -13.94 -13.14 7.58
CA SER A 598 -14.02 -13.14 9.04
C SER A 598 -14.72 -11.89 9.56
N PRO A 599 -15.57 -11.96 10.60
CA PRO A 599 -16.12 -10.77 11.24
C PRO A 599 -15.05 -9.83 11.84
N LYS A 600 -13.85 -10.36 12.13
CA LYS A 600 -12.72 -9.57 12.66
C LYS A 600 -12.01 -8.75 11.59
N GLN A 601 -12.37 -8.91 10.32
CA GLN A 601 -11.75 -8.22 9.19
C GLN A 601 -11.88 -6.70 9.29
N VAL A 602 -12.96 -6.20 9.89
CA VAL A 602 -13.28 -4.76 9.99
C VAL A 602 -12.37 -4.01 10.97
N VAL A 603 -11.90 -4.68 12.02
CA VAL A 603 -11.25 -4.03 13.16
C VAL A 603 -9.74 -4.26 13.19
N SER A 604 -9.02 -3.38 13.89
CA SER A 604 -7.59 -3.52 14.12
C SER A 604 -7.26 -4.66 15.07
N VAL A 605 -5.97 -4.96 15.19
CA VAL A 605 -5.44 -5.94 16.13
C VAL A 605 -5.83 -5.62 17.58
N ALA A 606 -5.69 -4.36 18.02
CA ALA A 606 -5.99 -3.96 19.38
C ALA A 606 -7.49 -4.04 19.68
N THR A 607 -8.32 -3.51 18.79
CA THR A 607 -9.78 -3.57 18.93
C THR A 607 -10.29 -5.00 18.90
N ALA A 608 -9.70 -5.89 18.10
CA ALA A 608 -10.08 -7.30 18.02
C ALA A 608 -9.79 -8.11 19.30
N LEU A 609 -8.99 -7.58 20.25
CA LEU A 609 -8.73 -8.20 21.54
C LEU A 609 -9.81 -7.91 22.58
N ILE A 610 -10.68 -6.91 22.35
CA ILE A 610 -11.82 -6.59 23.22
C ILE A 610 -12.88 -7.70 23.09
N PRO A 611 -13.18 -8.45 24.17
CA PRO A 611 -14.29 -9.40 24.17
C PRO A 611 -15.63 -8.64 24.23
N PHE A 612 -16.68 -9.21 23.63
CA PHE A 612 -18.02 -8.61 23.64
C PHE A 612 -18.10 -7.19 23.03
N LEU A 613 -17.17 -6.85 22.13
CA LEU A 613 -17.12 -5.57 21.43
C LEU A 613 -18.46 -5.18 20.78
N GLU A 614 -19.23 -6.16 20.32
CA GLU A 614 -20.56 -5.98 19.73
C GLU A 614 -21.62 -5.42 20.72
N HIS A 615 -21.33 -5.44 22.02
CA HIS A 615 -22.18 -4.87 23.08
C HIS A 615 -21.64 -3.54 23.62
N ASP A 616 -20.49 -3.09 23.15
CA ASP A 616 -19.87 -1.83 23.55
C ASP A 616 -20.19 -0.72 22.55
N ASP A 617 -20.44 0.49 23.05
CA ASP A 617 -20.50 1.69 22.21
C ASP A 617 -19.13 1.98 21.57
N ALA A 618 -19.14 2.55 20.36
CA ALA A 618 -17.93 2.83 19.58
C ALA A 618 -16.95 3.74 20.35
N ASN A 619 -17.43 4.73 21.10
CA ASN A 619 -16.57 5.64 21.86
C ASN A 619 -15.85 4.91 23.00
N ARG A 620 -16.54 4.00 23.69
CA ARG A 620 -15.95 3.19 24.76
C ARG A 620 -14.99 2.14 24.21
N ALA A 621 -15.33 1.53 23.08
CA ALA A 621 -14.45 0.62 22.38
C ALA A 621 -13.15 1.31 21.92
N LEU A 622 -13.26 2.55 21.44
CA LEU A 622 -12.13 3.40 21.07
C LEU A 622 -11.22 3.64 22.27
N MET A 623 -11.77 4.13 23.40
CA MET A 623 -11.01 4.32 24.65
C MET A 623 -10.37 3.02 25.12
N GLY A 624 -11.12 1.92 25.12
CA GLY A 624 -10.63 0.60 25.51
C GLY A 624 -9.46 0.12 24.65
N SER A 625 -9.53 0.30 23.33
CA SER A 625 -8.45 -0.07 22.41
C SER A 625 -7.19 0.79 22.64
N ASN A 626 -7.36 2.09 22.91
CA ASN A 626 -6.27 3.01 23.20
C ASN A 626 -5.58 2.69 24.54
N MET A 627 -6.37 2.44 25.60
CA MET A 627 -5.88 2.14 26.94
C MET A 627 -5.13 0.81 27.02
N GLN A 628 -5.50 -0.20 26.21
CA GLN A 628 -4.76 -1.47 26.16
C GLN A 628 -3.28 -1.30 25.81
N ARG A 629 -2.93 -0.28 25.00
CA ARG A 629 -1.53 0.01 24.63
C ARG A 629 -0.74 0.68 25.77
N GLN A 630 -1.46 1.32 26.69
CA GLN A 630 -0.87 1.99 27.87
C GLN A 630 -0.71 1.02 29.06
N ALA A 631 -1.26 -0.20 28.96
CA ALA A 631 -1.19 -1.18 30.03
C ALA A 631 0.27 -1.53 30.37
N VAL A 632 0.64 -1.29 31.63
CA VAL A 632 1.96 -1.59 32.18
C VAL A 632 2.06 -3.09 32.49
N ARG A 633 3.26 -3.64 32.33
CA ARG A 633 3.54 -5.05 32.61
C ARG A 633 3.53 -5.30 34.11
N SER A 634 2.76 -6.30 34.53
CA SER A 634 2.84 -6.82 35.90
C SER A 634 4.07 -7.72 36.06
N TRP A 635 4.57 -7.82 37.31
CA TRP A 635 5.67 -8.71 37.67
C TRP A 635 5.37 -10.18 37.32
N SER A 636 4.13 -10.61 37.55
CA SER A 636 3.64 -11.95 37.21
C SER A 636 2.41 -11.81 36.29
N PRO A 637 2.60 -11.89 34.96
CA PRO A 637 1.50 -11.77 34.02
C PRO A 637 0.59 -12.99 34.10
N ARG A 638 -0.66 -12.78 34.50
CA ARG A 638 -1.72 -13.80 34.46
C ARG A 638 -2.46 -13.72 33.13
N ARG A 639 -2.90 -14.88 32.64
CA ARG A 639 -3.74 -14.94 31.44
C ARG A 639 -5.17 -14.56 31.81
N PRO A 640 -5.89 -13.81 30.95
CA PRO A 640 -7.27 -13.47 31.23
C PRO A 640 -8.16 -14.72 31.15
N SER A 641 -9.09 -14.85 32.09
CA SER A 641 -10.05 -15.96 32.15
C SER A 641 -10.97 -15.95 30.92
N TRP A 642 -11.49 -14.77 30.55
CA TRP A 642 -12.25 -14.49 29.34
C TRP A 642 -11.42 -13.64 28.37
N ALA A 643 -11.40 -13.98 27.08
CA ALA A 643 -10.86 -13.11 26.01
C ALA A 643 -11.27 -13.66 24.64
N ARG A 644 -11.21 -12.86 23.58
CA ARG A 644 -11.30 -13.38 22.21
C ARG A 644 -10.10 -14.29 21.92
N ALA A 645 -10.35 -15.43 21.26
CA ALA A 645 -9.29 -16.31 20.81
C ALA A 645 -8.50 -15.61 19.70
N TRP A 646 -7.29 -15.17 20.04
CA TRP A 646 -6.24 -14.76 19.13
C TRP A 646 -5.12 -15.79 19.22
N ARG A 647 -4.60 -16.27 18.08
CA ARG A 647 -3.39 -17.10 18.10
C ARG A 647 -2.28 -16.24 18.70
N ARG A 648 -1.47 -16.84 19.60
CA ARG A 648 -0.35 -16.16 20.26
C ARG A 648 0.47 -15.44 19.20
N ALA A 649 0.55 -14.11 19.21
CA ALA A 649 1.25 -13.37 18.16
C ALA A 649 2.76 -13.61 18.28
N PRO A 650 3.40 -14.41 17.40
CA PRO A 650 4.86 -14.51 17.38
C PRO A 650 5.53 -13.23 16.83
N HIS A 651 4.73 -12.26 16.35
CA HIS A 651 5.16 -11.08 15.60
C HIS A 651 5.49 -9.86 16.45
N ALA A 652 5.30 -9.92 17.77
CA ALA A 652 5.73 -8.86 18.67
C ALA A 652 7.19 -9.08 19.09
N THR A 653 7.96 -7.99 19.15
CA THR A 653 9.43 -7.90 19.32
C THR A 653 9.98 -8.70 20.50
N GLN A 654 9.11 -9.06 21.44
CA GLN A 654 9.46 -9.59 22.74
C GLN A 654 9.29 -11.09 22.90
N ALA A 655 8.59 -11.76 21.96
CA ALA A 655 8.48 -13.21 21.93
C ALA A 655 9.46 -13.80 20.90
N ARG A 656 10.41 -14.63 21.32
CA ARG A 656 11.26 -15.41 20.40
C ARG A 656 10.65 -16.78 20.16
N SER A 657 10.36 -17.09 18.90
CA SER A 657 10.08 -18.47 18.48
C SER A 657 11.39 -19.25 18.34
N SER A 658 11.36 -20.53 18.72
CA SER A 658 12.46 -21.45 18.41
C SER A 658 12.38 -21.84 16.92
N PRO A 659 13.51 -22.12 16.25
CA PRO A 659 13.47 -22.72 14.91
C PRO A 659 12.67 -24.04 14.96
N PRO A 660 11.94 -24.40 13.88
CA PRO A 660 11.26 -25.69 13.83
C PRO A 660 12.27 -26.84 14.07
N ALA A 661 11.89 -27.79 14.92
CA ALA A 661 12.69 -28.98 15.30
C ALA A 661 13.97 -28.76 16.13
N ALA A 662 14.02 -27.72 16.99
CA ALA A 662 15.15 -27.53 17.92
C ALA A 662 14.87 -28.08 19.34
N ARG A 663 15.78 -28.91 19.90
CA ARG A 663 15.71 -29.41 21.28
C ARG A 663 16.59 -28.54 22.18
N ALA A 664 16.04 -28.02 23.28
CA ALA A 664 16.77 -27.21 24.25
C ALA A 664 17.80 -28.06 25.02
N SER A 665 19.05 -27.63 25.09
CA SER A 665 20.19 -28.42 25.60
C SER A 665 20.63 -28.10 27.03
N SER A 666 20.19 -27.00 27.66
CA SER A 666 20.54 -26.65 29.06
C SER A 666 19.33 -26.10 29.85
N PRO A 667 19.16 -26.44 31.15
CA PRO A 667 17.95 -26.13 31.93
C PRO A 667 18.02 -24.87 32.81
N ALA A 668 19.16 -24.20 32.99
CA ALA A 668 19.30 -23.15 34.00
C ALA A 668 19.98 -21.89 33.44
N SER A 669 19.25 -20.77 33.53
CA SER A 669 19.66 -19.38 33.25
C SER A 669 19.99 -19.04 31.78
N PRO A 670 19.64 -17.82 31.31
CA PRO A 670 19.93 -17.41 29.93
C PRO A 670 21.44 -17.27 29.70
N PRO A 671 21.94 -17.54 28.47
CA PRO A 671 21.20 -17.82 27.24
C PRO A 671 20.70 -19.28 27.08
N ILE A 672 19.52 -19.45 26.47
CA ILE A 672 18.99 -20.79 26.13
C ILE A 672 19.68 -21.27 24.85
N ALA A 673 20.37 -22.42 24.94
CA ALA A 673 20.94 -23.09 23.79
C ALA A 673 19.94 -24.11 23.21
N SER A 674 19.71 -24.04 21.90
CA SER A 674 18.91 -25.01 21.16
C SER A 674 19.72 -25.65 20.03
N ARG A 675 19.56 -26.96 19.83
CA ARG A 675 20.18 -27.70 18.71
C ARG A 675 19.11 -28.10 17.71
N SER A 676 19.25 -27.71 16.44
CA SER A 676 18.38 -28.17 15.36
C SER A 676 18.75 -29.60 14.96
N ARG A 677 17.75 -30.46 14.74
CA ARG A 677 17.94 -31.73 14.02
C ARG A 677 17.56 -31.51 12.55
N ARG A 678 18.46 -31.81 11.62
CA ARG A 678 18.05 -32.15 10.24
C ARG A 678 17.61 -33.61 10.24
N THR A 679 16.43 -33.91 9.72
CA THR A 679 16.03 -35.29 9.39
C THR A 679 16.87 -35.78 8.21
N PRO A 680 17.44 -37.00 8.24
CA PRO A 680 18.14 -37.55 7.08
C PRO A 680 17.12 -37.82 5.98
N ALA A 681 17.42 -37.36 4.76
CA ALA A 681 16.75 -37.85 3.56
C ALA A 681 17.08 -39.33 3.35
N THR A 682 16.15 -40.02 2.69
CA THR A 682 16.06 -41.47 2.51
C THR A 682 17.32 -42.19 2.04
N SER A 683 17.48 -43.40 2.61
CA SER A 683 18.27 -44.56 2.18
C SER A 683 19.80 -44.57 2.39
N THR A 684 20.23 -45.74 2.90
CA THR A 684 21.58 -46.28 3.05
C THR A 684 22.43 -45.82 4.25
N SER A 685 22.84 -46.82 5.00
CA SER A 685 23.69 -46.79 6.18
C SER A 685 25.00 -46.04 5.94
N ILE A 686 25.26 -44.98 6.70
CA ILE A 686 26.54 -44.63 7.35
C ILE A 686 26.22 -43.52 8.37
N ALA A 687 26.56 -43.75 9.64
CA ALA A 687 26.30 -42.82 10.73
C ALA A 687 27.35 -41.70 10.79
N TRP A 688 27.12 -40.57 10.11
CA TRP A 688 27.82 -39.32 10.41
C TRP A 688 27.03 -38.51 11.43
N ARG A 689 27.57 -38.37 12.65
CA ARG A 689 27.09 -37.37 13.63
C ARG A 689 27.50 -35.98 13.14
N SER A 690 26.65 -35.31 12.37
CA SER A 690 26.83 -33.88 12.10
C SER A 690 26.41 -33.08 13.34
N SER A 691 27.36 -32.55 14.11
CA SER A 691 27.09 -31.58 15.17
C SER A 691 26.88 -30.19 14.57
N SER A 692 25.63 -29.72 14.49
CA SER A 692 25.38 -28.29 14.30
C SER A 692 25.75 -27.51 15.56
N ALA A 693 26.41 -26.36 15.40
CA ALA A 693 26.74 -25.46 16.49
C ALA A 693 25.45 -25.04 17.23
N PRO A 694 25.42 -25.03 18.57
CA PRO A 694 24.23 -24.66 19.33
C PRO A 694 23.85 -23.20 19.07
N THR A 695 22.63 -22.95 18.61
CA THR A 695 22.10 -21.59 18.50
C THR A 695 21.76 -21.10 19.91
N ARG A 696 22.51 -20.12 20.41
CA ARG A 696 22.26 -19.47 21.70
C ARG A 696 21.30 -18.30 21.51
N ALA A 697 20.15 -18.35 22.19
CA ALA A 697 19.25 -17.21 22.31
C ALA A 697 19.52 -16.48 23.63
N PRO A 698 20.17 -15.30 23.62
CA PRO A 698 20.26 -14.47 24.82
C PRO A 698 18.86 -14.03 25.25
N ALA A 699 18.53 -14.20 26.53
CA ALA A 699 17.33 -13.62 27.12
C ALA A 699 17.69 -12.31 27.82
N SER A 700 16.91 -11.26 27.59
CA SER A 700 17.00 -10.03 28.36
C SER A 700 16.41 -10.29 29.76
N ILE A 701 17.27 -10.25 30.78
CA ILE A 701 16.87 -10.49 32.18
C ILE A 701 16.13 -9.25 32.72
N SER A 702 16.63 -8.05 32.42
CA SER A 702 16.05 -6.77 32.82
C SER A 702 16.48 -5.65 31.87
N ALA A 703 15.76 -5.42 30.77
CA ALA A 703 16.01 -4.29 29.87
C ALA A 703 15.00 -3.16 30.12
N ARG A 704 15.44 -1.90 30.06
CA ARG A 704 14.57 -0.72 30.13
C ARG A 704 14.02 -0.43 28.74
N SER A 705 12.70 -0.34 28.60
CA SER A 705 12.04 0.11 27.36
C SER A 705 12.10 1.63 27.19
N SER A 706 11.75 2.14 26.00
CA SER A 706 11.66 3.57 25.72
C SER A 706 10.73 4.34 26.68
N THR A 707 9.69 3.68 27.20
CA THR A 707 8.74 4.24 28.18
C THR A 707 9.09 3.91 29.62
N SER A 708 10.33 3.48 29.88
CA SER A 708 10.83 3.08 31.21
C SER A 708 10.19 1.84 31.84
N ALA A 709 9.32 1.12 31.12
CA ALA A 709 8.81 -0.17 31.57
C ALA A 709 9.90 -1.26 31.50
N CYS A 710 9.86 -2.23 32.43
CA CYS A 710 10.80 -3.36 32.44
C CYS A 710 10.41 -4.41 31.38
N ALA A 711 11.36 -4.74 30.51
CA ALA A 711 11.27 -5.83 29.54
C ALA A 711 12.11 -7.02 30.03
N SER A 712 11.47 -7.97 30.71
CA SER A 712 12.05 -9.24 31.13
C SER A 712 11.49 -10.40 30.29
N ARG A 713 12.33 -11.41 30.03
CA ARG A 713 11.92 -12.62 29.30
C ARG A 713 12.04 -13.86 30.19
N GLY A 714 10.89 -14.49 30.47
CA GLY A 714 10.84 -15.81 31.11
C GLY A 714 10.93 -16.95 30.11
N ALA A 715 11.62 -18.03 30.46
CA ALA A 715 11.67 -19.25 29.66
C ALA A 715 10.38 -20.06 29.83
N ILE A 716 9.75 -20.49 28.72
CA ILE A 716 8.58 -21.39 28.74
C ILE A 716 8.95 -22.63 27.93
N ARG A 717 8.93 -23.81 28.56
CA ARG A 717 9.19 -25.11 27.91
C ARG A 717 7.89 -25.90 27.77
N SER A 718 7.78 -26.72 26.73
CA SER A 718 6.69 -27.70 26.63
C SER A 718 6.90 -28.80 27.68
N PRO A 719 5.85 -29.24 28.41
CA PRO A 719 5.96 -30.40 29.27
C PRO A 719 6.18 -31.63 28.39
N THR A 720 7.35 -32.27 28.50
CA THR A 720 7.61 -33.56 27.88
C THR A 720 7.29 -34.64 28.91
N ARG A 721 6.21 -35.40 28.65
CA ARG A 721 5.69 -36.54 29.44
C ARG A 721 5.39 -36.21 30.91
N ALA A 722 4.08 -36.17 31.24
CA ALA A 722 3.61 -36.28 32.61
C ALA A 722 4.21 -37.55 33.26
N ARG A 723 4.98 -37.39 34.33
CA ARG A 723 5.06 -38.41 35.38
C ARG A 723 3.87 -38.18 36.31
N PRO A 724 3.13 -39.23 36.72
CA PRO A 724 2.09 -39.06 37.72
C PRO A 724 2.77 -38.63 39.02
N ILE A 725 2.49 -37.42 39.48
CA ILE A 725 2.81 -37.01 40.84
C ILE A 725 1.66 -37.53 41.70
N ALA A 726 1.94 -38.54 42.51
CA ALA A 726 1.03 -39.00 43.55
C ALA A 726 0.74 -37.82 44.48
N ALA A 727 -0.55 -37.51 44.64
CA ALA A 727 -1.01 -36.50 45.59
C ALA A 727 -0.95 -37.09 47.01
N SER A 728 0.10 -36.77 47.77
CA SER A 728 0.09 -36.88 49.22
C SER A 728 -0.35 -35.54 49.79
N TRP A 729 -1.62 -35.46 50.21
CA TRP A 729 -2.13 -34.34 51.02
C TRP A 729 -1.71 -34.57 52.48
N PRO A 730 -1.05 -33.62 53.16
CA PRO A 730 -1.02 -33.60 54.61
C PRO A 730 -2.31 -32.95 55.11
N SER A 731 -3.12 -33.73 55.80
CA SER A 731 -4.23 -33.28 56.63
C SER A 731 -3.70 -32.42 57.79
N ALA A 732 -4.00 -31.12 57.78
CA ALA A 732 -3.94 -30.28 58.97
C ALA A 732 -5.30 -29.60 59.13
N ALA A 733 -6.15 -30.24 59.93
CA ALA A 733 -7.36 -29.64 60.46
C ALA A 733 -6.95 -28.71 61.60
N THR A 734 -7.22 -27.41 61.45
CA THR A 734 -7.31 -26.51 62.60
C THR A 734 -8.53 -25.63 62.42
N SER A 735 -9.52 -25.91 63.26
CA SER A 735 -10.78 -25.22 63.46
C SER A 735 -10.60 -23.73 63.75
N TRP A 736 -11.31 -22.88 63.02
CA TRP A 736 -11.64 -21.53 63.46
C TRP A 736 -13.16 -21.37 63.40
N SER A 737 -13.76 -21.36 64.59
CA SER A 737 -15.16 -21.05 64.86
C SER A 737 -15.44 -19.54 64.73
N PRO A 738 -16.67 -19.15 64.38
CA PRO A 738 -17.03 -17.75 64.11
C PRO A 738 -17.43 -17.01 65.39
N SER A 739 -17.01 -15.75 65.48
CA SER A 739 -17.62 -14.69 66.29
C SER A 739 -17.51 -13.39 65.54
#